data_AF-A0A9D5P9W4-F1
#
_entry.id   AF-A0A9D5P9W4-F1
#
_cell.length_a   1.000
_cell.length_b   1.000
_cell.length_c   1.000
_cell.angle_alpha   90.00
_cell.angle_beta   90.00
_cell.angle_gamma   90.00
#
_symmetry.space_group_name_H-M   'P 1'
#
loop_
_entity.id
_entity.type
_entity.pdbx_description
1 polymer ?
#
loop_
_entity_poly.entity_id
_entity_poly.type
_entity_poly.pdbx_seq_one_letter_code
_entity_poly.pdbx_strand_id
1 'polypeptide(L)'
;MKRLVFPICIAAMTLSAAPVFAGNAPTVVTDSRYVRGATRFFGRATWTANGTAITERGFCISATNPEPTIADQHSTTFFVNNGRIQYIEGLEPATIYYARAYGMTADSAVGYGGVIKFCTLPKGTVTWGYDNGGSSDENARINAAVGECADYWNELTSISGLYLNVHYGSDTQTADCSYGGWMRVGPNSSYQRTGTIMHEALHAIGVGTCDLWRGSSSPMRSGSGTGLWYGTRANELVKFWDNNASEYVTGDATHVWASAGTSYSVNGANEDSGTKMQYTAVSLMAQALCEDGLPPTTGHPTGLPYYSFVQDDDAKYYLKNESSSFGLYDSYLKEMADGSFQWVKLTASEATANDSAAWRITFNPATQLYAITNVATGHSVSYANSTYAAGASAAQFQFMPSRNDVADDNGNTISSQRAYWFIASESSCLSAAANGAVSSATFNIRDNAKQQRWLILTAQQAAEMEDSGLITARNAFKSLLADIKALADVPHVEVTADADATFAAALASLTSQCDAASTVAEAQSATDALLTAGKTFLTGVRVASADNLFDLTFMLTNTDFTNGKTGWLGLITSNGTVNYNEVEFYQKSATAQQSLANMPAGTYRATLQGFQRPGSNDDVYAAYKSGTDGVNARFYVGASAVNLKNVMAERTATSLHADDKQLANGTYVPNTMASAAAHFAKGYYVNTSEHYLATAGKLDIKVLGTGNTGSSYWLCFTNLRLYSYGNVTAEALSIGAVNDVTATPSAATFDLQGRRVNGSVRGLVIEGGKVKFMK
;
A
#
# COMPACT_ATOMS: atom_id res chain seq x y z
N MET A 1 -7.37 39.35 18.66
CA MET A 1 -6.84 39.41 20.05
C MET A 1 -7.93 39.08 21.06
N LYS A 2 -8.02 37.82 21.49
CA LYS A 2 -8.61 37.38 22.77
C LYS A 2 -7.92 36.06 23.11
N ARG A 3 -7.04 36.09 24.13
CA ARG A 3 -6.33 34.91 24.67
C ARG A 3 -7.31 34.13 25.54
N LEU A 4 -7.48 32.83 25.28
CA LEU A 4 -8.16 31.91 26.18
C LEU A 4 -7.07 31.18 27.00
N VAL A 5 -7.19 31.26 28.32
CA VAL A 5 -6.27 30.70 29.33
C VAL A 5 -6.94 29.47 29.92
N PHE A 6 -6.25 28.32 29.93
CA PHE A 6 -6.66 27.11 30.64
C PHE A 6 -6.33 27.22 32.14
N PRO A 7 -7.20 26.78 33.07
CA PRO A 7 -6.87 26.74 34.49
C PRO A 7 -6.19 25.40 34.84
N ILE A 8 -4.97 25.51 35.39
CA ILE A 8 -4.27 24.42 36.06
C ILE A 8 -4.79 24.35 37.50
N CYS A 9 -5.39 23.23 37.89
CA CYS A 9 -5.72 22.95 39.29
C CYS A 9 -4.46 22.46 40.03
N ILE A 10 -3.92 23.30 40.91
CA ILE A 10 -2.89 22.91 41.89
C ILE A 10 -3.61 22.57 43.19
N ALA A 11 -3.65 21.28 43.56
CA ALA A 11 -4.06 20.85 44.88
C ALA A 11 -2.88 21.03 45.86
N ALA A 12 -3.10 21.82 46.92
CA ALA A 12 -2.13 22.07 47.98
C ALA A 12 -1.99 20.83 48.88
N MET A 13 -0.77 20.28 48.97
CA MET A 13 -0.42 19.19 49.86
C MET A 13 0.29 19.77 51.09
N THR A 14 -0.33 19.64 52.26
CA THR A 14 0.25 19.99 53.56
C THR A 14 1.36 19.01 53.92
N LEU A 15 2.57 19.53 54.13
CA LEU A 15 3.76 18.77 54.51
C LEU A 15 3.75 18.51 56.03
N SER A 16 3.57 17.25 56.45
CA SER A 16 3.97 16.77 57.78
C SER A 16 5.13 15.79 57.62
N ALA A 17 6.31 16.16 58.11
CA ALA A 17 7.52 15.35 58.03
C ALA A 17 7.49 14.17 59.00
N ALA A 18 7.64 12.96 58.46
CA ALA A 18 8.21 11.79 59.13
C ALA A 18 9.37 11.29 58.23
N PRO A 19 10.51 10.84 58.77
CA PRO A 19 11.60 10.36 57.94
C PRO A 19 11.25 8.94 57.49
N VAL A 20 10.65 8.81 56.31
CA VAL A 20 10.63 7.54 55.57
C VAL A 20 11.91 7.53 54.75
N PHE A 21 12.81 6.60 55.02
CA PHE A 21 13.85 6.24 54.07
C PHE A 21 13.13 5.72 52.81
N ALA A 22 12.87 6.61 51.85
CA ALA A 22 12.40 6.23 50.53
C ALA A 22 13.56 5.51 49.83
N GLY A 23 13.54 4.18 49.85
CA GLY A 23 14.43 3.39 49.01
C GLY A 23 14.28 3.84 47.57
N ASN A 24 15.39 3.98 46.85
CA ASN A 24 15.38 4.44 45.47
C ASN A 24 14.85 3.31 44.57
N ALA A 25 13.52 3.25 44.40
CA ALA A 25 12.88 2.29 43.51
C ALA A 25 13.54 2.32 42.11
N PRO A 26 13.74 1.15 41.48
CA PRO A 26 14.40 1.09 40.19
C PRO A 26 13.52 1.66 39.08
N THR A 27 14.13 2.18 38.02
CA THR A 27 13.41 2.55 36.81
C THR A 27 13.19 1.28 35.97
N VAL A 28 11.94 1.01 35.59
CA VAL A 28 11.55 -0.17 34.82
C VAL A 28 10.81 0.27 33.57
N VAL A 29 11.22 -0.26 32.42
CA VAL A 29 10.53 -0.02 31.14
C VAL A 29 10.09 -1.37 30.60
N THR A 30 8.78 -1.59 30.61
CA THR A 30 8.15 -2.73 29.92
C THR A 30 8.27 -2.53 28.41
N ASP A 31 8.78 -3.53 27.68
CA ASP A 31 8.71 -3.54 26.21
C ASP A 31 7.25 -3.77 25.81
N SER A 32 6.71 -2.95 24.91
CA SER A 32 5.32 -3.09 24.47
C SER A 32 5.10 -4.33 23.60
N ARG A 33 6.17 -4.93 23.04
CA ARG A 33 6.11 -6.19 22.31
C ARG A 33 5.96 -7.34 23.28
N TYR A 34 5.07 -8.26 22.94
CA TYR A 34 4.82 -9.47 23.72
C TYR A 34 4.39 -10.62 22.83
N VAL A 35 4.47 -11.82 23.38
CA VAL A 35 3.96 -13.05 22.78
C VAL A 35 3.10 -13.78 23.80
N ARG A 36 2.14 -14.56 23.32
CA ARG A 36 1.17 -15.27 24.16
C ARG A 36 0.82 -16.62 23.56
N GLY A 37 0.48 -17.56 24.44
CA GLY A 37 -0.16 -18.82 24.09
C GLY A 37 -1.58 -18.90 24.67
N ALA A 38 -2.14 -20.10 24.72
CA ALA A 38 -3.41 -20.34 25.40
C ALA A 38 -3.26 -20.22 26.92
N THR A 39 -2.12 -20.66 27.48
CA THR A 39 -1.91 -20.66 28.95
C THR A 39 -0.64 -19.92 29.39
N ARG A 40 -0.01 -19.17 28.48
CA ARG A 40 1.30 -18.55 28.72
C ARG A 40 1.40 -17.11 28.20
N PHE A 41 2.19 -16.31 28.90
CA PHE A 41 2.59 -14.96 28.51
C PHE A 41 4.12 -14.86 28.43
N PHE A 42 4.62 -14.09 27.46
CA PHE A 42 6.04 -13.81 27.27
C PHE A 42 6.26 -12.31 27.10
N GLY A 43 7.16 -11.74 27.90
CA GLY A 43 7.47 -10.30 27.90
C GLY A 43 8.96 -10.00 28.01
N ARG A 44 9.33 -8.78 27.62
CA ARG A 44 10.69 -8.23 27.78
C ARG A 44 10.62 -6.89 28.50
N ALA A 45 11.69 -6.52 29.18
CA ALA A 45 11.79 -5.24 29.86
C ALA A 45 13.25 -4.85 30.10
N THR A 46 13.47 -3.57 30.38
CA THR A 46 14.75 -3.06 30.88
C THR A 46 14.59 -2.58 32.32
N TRP A 47 15.65 -2.79 33.11
CA TRP A 47 15.68 -2.45 34.53
C TRP A 47 16.95 -1.65 34.82
N THR A 48 16.79 -0.47 35.41
CA THR A 48 17.89 0.42 35.77
C THR A 48 17.87 0.68 37.27
N ALA A 49 18.95 0.31 37.95
CA ALA A 49 19.13 0.56 39.37
C ALA A 49 19.34 2.05 39.65
N ASN A 50 18.68 2.60 40.66
CA ASN A 50 18.80 4.01 41.05
C ASN A 50 19.64 4.15 42.33
N GLY A 51 20.88 3.63 42.30
CA GLY A 51 21.79 3.63 43.45
C GLY A 51 21.67 2.41 44.36
N THR A 52 20.49 1.79 44.47
CA THR A 52 20.30 0.50 45.16
C THR A 52 20.23 -0.64 44.15
N ALA A 53 20.93 -1.75 44.41
CA ALA A 53 20.94 -2.90 43.52
C ALA A 53 19.56 -3.59 43.45
N ILE A 54 19.18 -4.02 42.25
CA ILE A 54 17.94 -4.77 41.98
C ILE A 54 18.16 -6.25 42.34
N THR A 55 17.45 -6.72 43.35
CA THR A 55 17.52 -8.09 43.88
C THR A 55 16.55 -9.05 43.20
N GLU A 56 15.38 -8.55 42.75
CA GLU A 56 14.36 -9.34 42.06
C GLU A 56 13.81 -8.56 40.86
N ARG A 57 13.46 -9.27 39.79
CA ARG A 57 12.83 -8.67 38.61
C ARG A 57 12.03 -9.69 37.83
N GLY A 58 10.90 -9.24 37.29
CA GLY A 58 9.96 -10.13 36.63
C GLY A 58 8.78 -9.40 36.02
N PHE A 59 7.68 -10.12 35.83
CA PHE A 59 6.39 -9.57 35.41
C PHE A 59 5.31 -9.87 36.44
N CYS A 60 4.46 -8.88 36.69
CA CYS A 60 3.19 -9.01 37.41
C CYS A 60 2.06 -9.13 36.38
N ILE A 61 1.04 -9.92 36.68
CA ILE A 61 -0.11 -10.16 35.79
C ILE A 61 -1.41 -10.28 36.59
N SER A 62 -2.52 -9.77 36.05
CA SER A 62 -3.84 -9.88 36.65
C SER A 62 -4.94 -9.85 35.60
N ALA A 63 -5.99 -10.65 35.79
CA ALA A 63 -7.20 -10.60 34.96
C ALA A 63 -8.20 -9.53 35.41
N THR A 64 -8.00 -8.96 36.60
CA THR A 64 -8.97 -8.05 37.24
C THR A 64 -8.37 -6.70 37.64
N ASN A 65 -7.06 -6.65 37.92
CA ASN A 65 -6.35 -5.41 38.23
C ASN A 65 -5.69 -4.84 36.95
N PRO A 66 -6.14 -3.69 36.42
CA PRO A 66 -5.53 -3.05 35.25
C PRO A 66 -4.10 -2.56 35.47
N GLU A 67 -3.67 -2.42 36.74
CA GLU A 67 -2.31 -2.02 37.13
C GLU A 67 -1.69 -3.07 38.06
N PRO A 68 -1.31 -4.26 37.54
CA PRO A 68 -0.82 -5.36 38.36
C PRO A 68 0.40 -5.01 39.21
N THR A 69 0.43 -5.54 40.41
CA THR A 69 1.53 -5.37 41.37
C THR A 69 2.12 -6.73 41.76
N ILE A 70 3.16 -6.72 42.61
CA ILE A 70 3.75 -7.97 43.12
C ILE A 70 2.82 -8.71 44.10
N ALA A 71 1.69 -8.10 44.50
CA ALA A 71 0.64 -8.78 45.25
C ALA A 71 -0.28 -9.62 44.34
N ASP A 72 -0.31 -9.32 43.05
CA ASP A 72 -0.94 -10.17 42.03
C ASP A 72 0.00 -11.35 41.67
N GLN A 73 -0.46 -12.23 40.77
CA GLN A 73 0.40 -13.27 40.22
C GLN A 73 1.63 -12.64 39.56
N HIS A 74 2.83 -13.15 39.86
CA HIS A 74 4.06 -12.67 39.25
C HIS A 74 5.05 -13.82 39.04
N SER A 75 5.97 -13.63 38.10
CA SER A 75 7.04 -14.60 37.82
C SER A 75 8.37 -13.91 37.58
N THR A 76 9.44 -14.60 37.99
CA THR A 76 10.83 -14.27 37.69
C THR A 76 11.47 -15.26 36.71
N THR A 77 10.71 -16.21 36.15
CA THR A 77 11.21 -17.24 35.24
C THR A 77 11.47 -16.69 33.84
N PHE A 78 12.61 -17.04 33.25
CA PHE A 78 13.00 -16.55 31.94
C PHE A 78 13.71 -17.58 31.06
N PHE A 79 13.66 -17.36 29.76
CA PHE A 79 14.62 -17.89 28.79
C PHE A 79 15.71 -16.87 28.49
N VAL A 80 16.90 -17.37 28.12
CA VAL A 80 18.01 -16.53 27.64
C VAL A 80 18.06 -16.63 26.13
N ASN A 81 17.71 -15.54 25.45
CA ASN A 81 17.89 -15.35 24.01
C ASN A 81 18.07 -13.84 23.74
N ASN A 82 19.29 -13.43 23.39
CA ASN A 82 19.67 -12.02 23.19
C ASN A 82 19.11 -11.07 24.27
N GLY A 83 19.24 -11.50 25.53
CA GLY A 83 18.56 -10.91 26.69
C GLY A 83 17.62 -11.90 27.36
N ARG A 84 16.75 -11.42 28.26
CA ARG A 84 15.76 -12.24 28.97
C ARG A 84 14.40 -12.15 28.31
N ILE A 85 13.79 -13.30 28.03
CA ILE A 85 12.34 -13.43 27.76
C ILE A 85 11.73 -13.92 29.06
N GLN A 86 11.06 -13.03 29.80
CA GLN A 86 10.33 -13.41 31.00
C GLN A 86 9.02 -14.08 30.61
N TYR A 87 8.58 -15.08 31.35
CA TYR A 87 7.33 -15.77 31.04
C TYR A 87 6.54 -16.17 32.28
N ILE A 88 5.23 -16.30 32.10
CA ILE A 88 4.27 -16.78 33.10
C ILE A 88 3.50 -17.94 32.47
N GLU A 89 3.30 -19.01 33.23
CA GLU A 89 2.52 -20.20 32.83
C GLU A 89 1.30 -20.37 33.73
N GLY A 90 0.37 -21.25 33.31
CA GLY A 90 -0.83 -21.55 34.08
C GLY A 90 -1.88 -20.44 34.04
N LEU A 91 -1.88 -19.63 32.98
CA LEU A 91 -2.94 -18.65 32.73
C LEU A 91 -4.18 -19.36 32.20
N GLU A 92 -5.35 -18.86 32.56
CA GLU A 92 -6.60 -19.34 31.99
C GLU A 92 -6.67 -19.00 30.47
N PRO A 93 -7.05 -19.97 29.62
CA PRO A 93 -7.33 -19.72 28.21
C PRO A 93 -8.43 -18.69 27.99
N ALA A 94 -8.45 -18.07 26.81
CA ALA A 94 -9.50 -17.15 26.38
C ALA A 94 -9.85 -16.08 27.44
N THR A 95 -8.83 -15.44 28.02
CA THR A 95 -8.99 -14.50 29.14
C THR A 95 -8.17 -13.23 28.90
N ILE A 96 -8.79 -12.06 29.16
CA ILE A 96 -8.09 -10.77 29.10
C ILE A 96 -7.25 -10.59 30.36
N TYR A 97 -5.99 -10.23 30.17
CA TYR A 97 -5.03 -9.94 31.23
C TYR A 97 -4.36 -8.59 31.02
N TYR A 98 -3.93 -8.02 32.14
CA TYR A 98 -3.01 -6.89 32.21
C TYR A 98 -1.69 -7.40 32.77
N ALA A 99 -0.57 -7.05 32.14
CA ALA A 99 0.77 -7.43 32.58
C ALA A 99 1.72 -6.23 32.57
N ARG A 100 2.64 -6.15 33.53
CA ARG A 100 3.72 -5.15 33.52
C ARG A 100 4.97 -5.67 34.21
N ALA A 101 6.14 -5.20 33.76
CA ALA A 101 7.40 -5.56 34.39
C ALA A 101 7.56 -4.85 35.75
N TYR A 102 8.23 -5.51 36.70
CA TYR A 102 8.60 -4.94 37.99
C TYR A 102 10.07 -5.22 38.32
N GLY A 103 10.64 -4.39 39.18
CA GLY A 103 11.96 -4.61 39.80
C GLY A 103 11.92 -4.24 41.27
N MET A 104 12.50 -5.07 42.11
CA MET A 104 12.62 -4.85 43.56
C MET A 104 14.09 -4.68 43.93
N THR A 105 14.35 -3.76 44.85
CA THR A 105 15.67 -3.46 45.40
C THR A 105 15.88 -4.11 46.76
N ALA A 106 17.12 -4.12 47.24
CA ALA A 106 17.48 -4.75 48.52
C ALA A 106 16.79 -4.14 49.75
N ASP A 107 16.32 -2.89 49.67
CA ASP A 107 15.54 -2.20 50.71
C ASP A 107 14.02 -2.34 50.51
N SER A 108 13.60 -3.27 49.63
CA SER A 108 12.21 -3.56 49.28
C SER A 108 11.46 -2.45 48.55
N ALA A 109 12.14 -1.44 48.00
CA ALA A 109 11.51 -0.49 47.08
C ALA A 109 11.23 -1.16 45.72
N VAL A 110 10.01 -0.99 45.19
CA VAL A 110 9.54 -1.62 43.96
C VAL A 110 9.25 -0.58 42.88
N GLY A 111 9.84 -0.77 41.71
CA GLY A 111 9.56 0.00 40.51
C GLY A 111 8.78 -0.83 39.51
N TYR A 112 7.95 -0.17 38.70
CA TYR A 112 7.10 -0.82 37.71
C TYR A 112 7.16 -0.10 36.36
N GLY A 113 7.07 -0.86 35.28
CA GLY A 113 6.97 -0.34 33.92
C GLY A 113 5.52 -0.14 33.47
N GLY A 114 5.34 0.20 32.18
CA GLY A 114 4.02 0.34 31.56
C GLY A 114 3.24 -0.97 31.46
N VAL A 115 1.92 -0.86 31.34
CA VAL A 115 0.98 -1.99 31.24
C VAL A 115 0.78 -2.45 29.81
N ILE A 116 0.67 -3.77 29.63
CA ILE A 116 0.24 -4.45 28.41
C ILE A 116 -1.13 -5.08 28.68
N LYS A 117 -2.16 -4.68 27.92
CA LYS A 117 -3.45 -5.39 27.84
C LYS A 117 -3.34 -6.43 26.72
N PHE A 118 -3.65 -7.69 27.03
CA PHE A 118 -3.66 -8.78 26.04
C PHE A 118 -4.74 -9.81 26.38
N CYS A 119 -5.00 -10.74 25.45
CA CYS A 119 -5.91 -11.86 25.70
C CYS A 119 -5.20 -13.18 25.41
N THR A 120 -5.18 -14.12 26.36
CA THR A 120 -4.75 -15.50 26.09
C THR A 120 -5.62 -16.14 25.01
N LEU A 121 -5.06 -17.10 24.29
CA LEU A 121 -5.76 -17.80 23.22
C LEU A 121 -6.76 -18.82 23.80
N PRO A 122 -7.83 -19.19 23.08
CA PRO A 122 -8.54 -20.43 23.35
C PRO A 122 -7.57 -21.61 23.26
N LYS A 123 -7.77 -22.62 24.11
CA LYS A 123 -6.89 -23.79 24.13
C LYS A 123 -7.03 -24.58 22.83
N GLY A 124 -5.91 -24.98 22.25
CA GLY A 124 -5.91 -25.87 21.09
C GLY A 124 -6.55 -27.22 21.42
N THR A 125 -7.03 -27.89 20.39
CA THR A 125 -7.66 -29.22 20.50
C THR A 125 -7.06 -30.19 19.49
N VAL A 126 -5.76 -30.07 19.25
CA VAL A 126 -5.00 -30.99 18.41
C VAL A 126 -5.06 -32.37 19.05
N THR A 127 -5.48 -33.34 18.25
CA THR A 127 -5.54 -34.74 18.62
C THR A 127 -4.60 -35.53 17.74
N TRP A 128 -4.25 -36.74 18.14
CA TRP A 128 -3.30 -37.56 17.40
C TRP A 128 -3.59 -39.05 17.59
N GLY A 129 -3.09 -39.84 16.65
CA GLY A 129 -3.01 -41.29 16.77
C GLY A 129 -1.79 -41.81 16.02
N TYR A 130 -1.24 -42.91 16.51
CA TYR A 130 -0.09 -43.57 15.93
C TYR A 130 -0.35 -45.07 15.79
N ASP A 131 -0.06 -45.64 14.62
CA ASP A 131 -0.37 -47.05 14.30
C ASP A 131 0.54 -48.08 14.97
N ASN A 132 1.64 -47.64 15.61
CA ASN A 132 2.60 -48.50 16.28
C ASN A 132 3.24 -49.57 15.36
N GLY A 133 3.43 -49.25 14.08
CA GLY A 133 4.01 -50.18 13.10
C GLY A 133 5.52 -50.46 13.23
N GLY A 134 6.24 -49.74 14.11
CA GLY A 134 7.68 -49.91 14.35
C GLY A 134 8.03 -50.97 15.42
N SER A 135 9.31 -51.08 15.77
CA SER A 135 9.75 -51.85 16.93
C SER A 135 9.30 -51.20 18.25
N SER A 136 9.36 -51.95 19.36
CA SER A 136 8.96 -51.44 20.68
C SER A 136 9.64 -50.12 21.05
N ASP A 137 10.94 -49.98 20.78
CA ASP A 137 11.72 -48.80 21.14
C ASP A 137 11.39 -47.61 20.22
N GLU A 138 11.14 -47.86 18.94
CA GLU A 138 10.71 -46.84 17.98
C GLU A 138 9.31 -46.35 18.33
N ASN A 139 8.40 -47.27 18.65
CA ASN A 139 7.05 -46.93 19.06
C ASN A 139 7.04 -46.09 20.33
N ALA A 140 7.85 -46.43 21.34
CA ALA A 140 7.96 -45.62 22.55
C ALA A 140 8.43 -44.19 22.26
N ARG A 141 9.45 -44.01 21.41
CA ARG A 141 9.95 -42.68 21.03
C ARG A 141 8.92 -41.87 20.24
N ILE A 142 8.28 -42.48 19.24
CA ILE A 142 7.30 -41.79 18.38
C ILE A 142 6.05 -41.40 19.16
N ASN A 143 5.51 -42.29 20.02
CA ASN A 143 4.36 -41.96 20.88
C ASN A 143 4.67 -40.77 21.81
N ALA A 144 5.85 -40.78 22.45
CA ALA A 144 6.26 -39.69 23.32
C ALA A 144 6.38 -38.37 22.55
N ALA A 145 7.00 -38.41 21.36
CA ALA A 145 7.23 -37.24 20.52
C ALA A 145 5.92 -36.60 20.01
N VAL A 146 4.97 -37.42 19.53
CA VAL A 146 3.69 -36.90 19.03
C VAL A 146 2.78 -36.44 20.17
N GLY A 147 2.81 -37.12 21.32
CA GLY A 147 2.11 -36.69 22.52
C GLY A 147 2.60 -35.31 23.00
N GLU A 148 3.92 -35.16 23.15
CA GLU A 148 4.52 -33.90 23.57
C GLU A 148 4.26 -32.76 22.55
N CYS A 149 4.31 -33.05 21.25
CA CYS A 149 3.95 -32.08 20.22
C CYS A 149 2.51 -31.57 20.40
N ALA A 150 1.55 -32.48 20.57
CA ALA A 150 0.14 -32.12 20.78
C ALA A 150 -0.06 -31.32 22.08
N ASP A 151 0.64 -31.68 23.17
CA ASP A 151 0.59 -30.96 24.44
C ASP A 151 1.09 -29.51 24.28
N TYR A 152 2.26 -29.29 23.68
CA TYR A 152 2.77 -27.94 23.43
C TYR A 152 1.82 -27.13 22.54
N TRP A 153 1.30 -27.73 21.47
CA TRP A 153 0.40 -27.03 20.55
C TRP A 153 -0.92 -26.67 21.23
N ASN A 154 -1.46 -27.53 22.08
CA ASN A 154 -2.68 -27.25 22.83
C ASN A 154 -2.48 -26.15 23.90
N GLU A 155 -1.30 -26.08 24.53
CA GLU A 155 -0.99 -25.04 25.54
C GLU A 155 -0.61 -23.68 24.94
N LEU A 156 -0.10 -23.65 23.70
CA LEU A 156 0.47 -22.45 23.08
C LEU A 156 -0.30 -21.91 21.88
N THR A 157 -1.20 -22.69 21.28
CA THR A 157 -1.94 -22.29 20.07
C THR A 157 -3.45 -22.41 20.29
N SER A 158 -4.22 -21.81 19.39
CA SER A 158 -5.66 -22.03 19.27
C SER A 158 -6.03 -22.97 18.11
N ILE A 159 -5.08 -23.80 17.64
CA ILE A 159 -5.34 -24.73 16.55
C ILE A 159 -6.34 -25.79 17.01
N SER A 160 -7.46 -25.87 16.29
CA SER A 160 -8.57 -26.78 16.60
C SER A 160 -8.98 -27.59 15.37
N GLY A 161 -9.45 -28.82 15.59
CA GLY A 161 -9.91 -29.71 14.53
C GLY A 161 -8.80 -30.36 13.69
N LEU A 162 -7.54 -30.28 14.14
CA LEU A 162 -6.42 -30.99 13.54
C LEU A 162 -6.24 -32.37 14.20
N TYR A 163 -6.12 -33.40 13.37
CA TYR A 163 -5.77 -34.76 13.81
C TYR A 163 -4.45 -35.18 13.17
N LEU A 164 -3.42 -35.39 13.97
CA LEU A 164 -2.14 -35.93 13.52
C LEU A 164 -2.27 -37.45 13.39
N ASN A 165 -2.44 -37.93 12.17
CA ASN A 165 -2.55 -39.35 11.84
C ASN A 165 -1.16 -39.89 11.48
N VAL A 166 -0.46 -40.41 12.48
CA VAL A 166 0.94 -40.80 12.37
C VAL A 166 1.06 -42.29 12.06
N HIS A 167 1.93 -42.60 11.11
CA HIS A 167 2.22 -43.95 10.67
C HIS A 167 3.71 -44.24 10.75
N TYR A 168 4.06 -45.48 11.06
CA TYR A 168 5.43 -45.94 10.86
C TYR A 168 5.68 -46.26 9.38
N GLY A 169 6.77 -45.73 8.82
CA GLY A 169 7.13 -45.95 7.42
C GLY A 169 8.58 -46.41 7.28
N SER A 170 8.82 -47.71 7.13
CA SER A 170 10.17 -48.27 6.94
C SER A 170 10.91 -47.71 5.72
N ASP A 171 10.16 -47.29 4.70
CA ASP A 171 10.68 -46.79 3.43
C ASP A 171 10.92 -45.27 3.45
N THR A 172 10.48 -44.56 4.49
CA THR A 172 10.78 -43.14 4.72
C THR A 172 12.01 -43.04 5.61
N GLN A 173 13.12 -42.46 5.14
CA GLN A 173 14.35 -42.37 5.94
C GLN A 173 14.23 -41.39 7.13
N THR A 174 13.37 -40.38 7.03
CA THR A 174 13.20 -39.27 7.99
C THR A 174 11.76 -39.24 8.53
N ALA A 175 11.00 -38.20 8.22
CA ALA A 175 9.55 -38.10 8.37
C ALA A 175 9.00 -37.29 7.19
N ASP A 176 7.70 -37.40 6.95
CA ASP A 176 6.98 -36.58 5.98
C ASP A 176 5.52 -36.40 6.41
N CYS A 177 4.95 -35.22 6.17
CA CYS A 177 3.55 -34.94 6.46
C CYS A 177 2.86 -34.17 5.34
N SER A 178 1.60 -34.52 5.12
CA SER A 178 0.70 -33.81 4.20
C SER A 178 -0.20 -32.83 4.96
N TYR A 179 -0.80 -31.90 4.21
CA TYR A 179 -1.82 -31.01 4.77
C TYR A 179 -2.95 -31.83 5.41
N GLY A 180 -3.40 -31.42 6.60
CA GLY A 180 -4.44 -32.13 7.35
C GLY A 180 -3.92 -33.25 8.25
N GLY A 181 -2.61 -33.49 8.31
CA GLY A 181 -1.98 -34.23 9.40
C GLY A 181 -1.70 -35.71 9.15
N TRP A 182 -1.85 -36.21 7.93
CA TRP A 182 -1.31 -37.54 7.61
C TRP A 182 0.20 -37.49 7.54
N MET A 183 0.85 -38.26 8.42
CA MET A 183 2.29 -38.20 8.70
C MET A 183 2.91 -39.60 8.69
N ARG A 184 4.13 -39.72 8.17
CA ARG A 184 4.97 -40.90 8.30
C ARG A 184 6.24 -40.58 9.06
N VAL A 185 6.69 -41.51 9.91
CA VAL A 185 7.97 -41.43 10.62
C VAL A 185 8.80 -42.70 10.34
N GLY A 186 10.05 -42.49 9.98
CA GLY A 186 11.01 -43.51 9.58
C GLY A 186 11.74 -44.24 10.72
N PRO A 187 12.59 -45.23 10.39
CA PRO A 187 13.37 -46.00 11.36
C PRO A 187 14.51 -45.20 12.01
N ASN A 188 14.91 -44.05 11.44
CA ASN A 188 16.04 -43.29 11.96
C ASN A 188 15.68 -42.60 13.28
N SER A 189 16.23 -43.09 14.39
CA SER A 189 15.95 -42.60 15.75
C SER A 189 16.21 -41.11 15.95
N SER A 190 17.09 -40.49 15.16
CA SER A 190 17.34 -39.05 15.23
C SER A 190 16.14 -38.19 14.78
N TYR A 191 15.22 -38.77 13.98
CA TYR A 191 13.98 -38.14 13.51
C TYR A 191 12.73 -38.61 14.29
N GLN A 192 12.89 -39.49 15.28
CA GLN A 192 11.80 -39.96 16.15
C GLN A 192 11.69 -39.07 17.40
N ARG A 193 11.74 -37.75 17.22
CA ARG A 193 11.83 -36.73 18.29
C ARG A 193 10.74 -35.69 18.15
N THR A 194 10.39 -35.04 19.26
CA THR A 194 9.34 -34.03 19.34
C THR A 194 9.58 -32.88 18.35
N GLY A 195 10.82 -32.42 18.17
CA GLY A 195 11.14 -31.37 17.21
C GLY A 195 10.81 -31.78 15.77
N THR A 196 11.10 -33.02 15.39
CA THR A 196 10.71 -33.56 14.08
C THR A 196 9.18 -33.65 13.95
N ILE A 197 8.47 -34.11 14.97
CA ILE A 197 7.00 -34.16 14.87
C ILE A 197 6.40 -32.75 14.77
N MET A 198 6.93 -31.77 15.50
CA MET A 198 6.53 -30.37 15.38
C MET A 198 6.82 -29.80 13.98
N HIS A 199 7.98 -30.14 13.40
CA HIS A 199 8.32 -29.79 12.02
C HIS A 199 7.26 -30.31 11.04
N GLU A 200 6.99 -31.61 11.10
CA GLU A 200 6.02 -32.25 10.23
C GLU A 200 4.60 -31.71 10.46
N ALA A 201 4.26 -31.37 11.71
CA ALA A 201 2.98 -30.73 12.02
C ALA A 201 2.86 -29.33 11.39
N LEU A 202 3.95 -28.59 11.15
CA LEU A 202 3.89 -27.34 10.36
C LEU A 202 3.40 -27.60 8.93
N HIS A 203 3.79 -28.72 8.33
CA HIS A 203 3.25 -29.15 7.03
C HIS A 203 1.76 -29.51 7.12
N ALA A 204 1.31 -30.07 8.24
CA ALA A 204 -0.10 -30.35 8.47
C ALA A 204 -0.98 -29.09 8.44
N ILE A 205 -0.44 -27.92 8.83
CA ILE A 205 -1.15 -26.64 8.90
C ILE A 205 -0.87 -25.69 7.73
N GLY A 206 -0.20 -26.16 6.67
CA GLY A 206 -0.09 -25.43 5.40
C GLY A 206 1.31 -24.98 5.01
N VAL A 207 2.32 -25.07 5.89
CA VAL A 207 3.70 -24.73 5.54
C VAL A 207 4.18 -25.72 4.48
N GLY A 208 4.55 -25.24 3.30
CA GLY A 208 4.93 -26.08 2.15
C GLY A 208 3.79 -26.83 1.45
N THR A 209 2.62 -26.97 2.09
CA THR A 209 1.54 -27.82 1.61
C THR A 209 0.34 -27.05 1.05
N CYS A 210 0.21 -25.74 1.35
CA CYS A 210 -0.82 -24.89 0.76
C CYS A 210 -0.26 -23.86 -0.26
N ASP A 211 -1.11 -23.41 -1.18
CA ASP A 211 -0.70 -22.46 -2.23
C ASP A 211 -0.38 -21.06 -1.68
N LEU A 212 -0.94 -20.69 -0.52
CA LEU A 212 -0.57 -19.48 0.21
C LEU A 212 0.91 -19.50 0.63
N TRP A 213 1.51 -20.68 0.82
CA TRP A 213 2.93 -20.82 1.16
C TRP A 213 3.84 -20.94 -0.07
N ARG A 214 3.56 -21.87 -0.98
CA ARG A 214 4.51 -22.26 -2.06
C ARG A 214 4.21 -21.67 -3.44
N GLY A 215 3.06 -21.03 -3.64
CA GLY A 215 2.64 -20.58 -4.97
C GLY A 215 3.48 -19.41 -5.48
N SER A 216 3.89 -19.43 -6.76
CA SER A 216 4.57 -18.31 -7.42
C SER A 216 3.73 -17.01 -7.49
N SER A 217 2.42 -17.14 -7.25
CA SER A 217 1.45 -16.04 -7.16
C SER A 217 1.00 -15.78 -5.71
N SER A 218 1.66 -16.37 -4.71
CA SER A 218 1.29 -16.21 -3.31
C SER A 218 1.27 -14.73 -2.92
N PRO A 219 0.19 -14.25 -2.28
CA PRO A 219 0.14 -12.89 -1.74
C PRO A 219 0.91 -12.73 -0.42
N MET A 220 1.40 -13.83 0.17
CA MET A 220 2.03 -13.82 1.50
C MET A 220 3.53 -14.09 1.46
N ARG A 221 4.12 -14.27 0.28
CA ARG A 221 5.55 -14.58 0.16
C ARG A 221 6.21 -13.94 -1.06
N SER A 222 7.46 -13.52 -0.91
CA SER A 222 8.25 -12.96 -1.99
C SER A 222 8.84 -14.03 -2.92
N GLY A 223 8.62 -13.93 -4.22
CA GLY A 223 9.28 -14.79 -5.22
C GLY A 223 8.81 -16.26 -5.21
N SER A 224 9.41 -17.07 -6.09
CA SER A 224 9.07 -18.50 -6.27
C SER A 224 10.07 -19.48 -5.67
N GLY A 225 11.23 -18.98 -5.20
CA GLY A 225 12.24 -19.74 -4.44
C GLY A 225 12.23 -19.30 -2.98
N THR A 226 13.38 -19.27 -2.31
CA THR A 226 13.47 -18.71 -0.95
C THR A 226 12.96 -17.27 -0.89
N GLY A 227 12.11 -16.96 0.08
CA GLY A 227 11.45 -15.66 0.13
C GLY A 227 10.93 -15.25 1.51
N LEU A 228 10.90 -13.94 1.71
CA LEU A 228 10.27 -13.27 2.85
C LEU A 228 8.79 -13.65 2.94
N TRP A 229 8.35 -13.99 4.15
CA TRP A 229 6.95 -14.06 4.52
C TRP A 229 6.44 -12.66 4.86
N TYR A 230 5.37 -12.22 4.21
CA TYR A 230 4.82 -10.87 4.39
C TYR A 230 3.88 -10.75 5.60
N GLY A 231 3.54 -11.84 6.27
CA GLY A 231 2.64 -11.81 7.42
C GLY A 231 3.21 -11.03 8.61
N THR A 232 2.34 -10.34 9.35
CA THR A 232 2.75 -9.41 10.40
C THR A 232 3.12 -10.14 11.68
N ARG A 233 2.32 -11.12 12.09
CA ARG A 233 2.44 -11.81 13.39
C ARG A 233 3.66 -12.69 13.47
N ALA A 234 3.96 -13.46 12.42
CA ALA A 234 5.16 -14.30 12.39
C ALA A 234 6.44 -13.43 12.40
N ASN A 235 6.43 -12.29 11.70
CA ASN A 235 7.53 -11.33 11.73
C ASN A 235 7.68 -10.64 13.11
N GLU A 236 6.58 -10.27 13.76
CA GLU A 236 6.62 -9.71 15.11
C GLU A 236 7.14 -10.72 16.14
N LEU A 237 6.78 -11.99 16.00
CA LEU A 237 7.29 -13.08 16.83
C LEU A 237 8.82 -13.14 16.78
N VAL A 238 9.43 -13.26 15.60
CA VAL A 238 10.89 -13.41 15.51
C VAL A 238 11.62 -12.16 15.98
N LYS A 239 11.08 -10.97 15.70
CA LYS A 239 11.66 -9.70 16.18
C LYS A 239 11.65 -9.61 17.70
N PHE A 240 10.57 -10.06 18.34
CA PHE A 240 10.49 -10.14 19.80
C PHE A 240 11.40 -11.24 20.35
N TRP A 241 11.32 -12.44 19.78
CA TRP A 241 11.96 -13.64 20.31
C TRP A 241 13.48 -13.54 20.22
N ASP A 242 14.02 -13.07 19.10
CA ASP A 242 15.46 -12.85 18.91
C ASP A 242 15.94 -11.47 19.36
N ASN A 243 15.02 -10.62 19.81
CA ASN A 243 15.30 -9.25 20.24
C ASN A 243 16.03 -8.41 19.15
N ASN A 244 15.62 -8.60 17.89
CA ASN A 244 16.23 -7.95 16.72
C ASN A 244 15.14 -7.34 15.84
N ALA A 245 15.10 -6.01 15.72
CA ALA A 245 14.08 -5.31 14.93
C ALA A 245 14.17 -5.55 13.41
N SER A 246 15.35 -5.96 12.93
CA SER A 246 15.60 -6.27 11.51
C SER A 246 15.25 -7.72 11.16
N GLU A 247 14.88 -8.54 12.13
CA GLU A 247 14.56 -9.95 11.91
C GLU A 247 13.25 -10.11 11.15
N TYR A 248 13.19 -11.12 10.28
CA TYR A 248 11.97 -11.49 9.56
C TYR A 248 11.90 -12.99 9.28
N VAL A 249 10.69 -13.47 9.03
CA VAL A 249 10.42 -14.85 8.65
C VAL A 249 10.64 -15.02 7.16
N THR A 250 11.36 -16.06 6.79
CA THR A 250 11.65 -16.44 5.41
C THR A 250 11.55 -17.95 5.27
N GLY A 251 11.57 -18.46 4.06
CA GLY A 251 11.49 -19.90 3.84
C GLY A 251 11.64 -20.28 2.39
N ASP A 252 11.84 -21.56 2.10
CA ASP A 252 11.76 -22.15 0.77
C ASP A 252 10.35 -22.72 0.51
N ALA A 253 10.14 -23.36 -0.64
CA ALA A 253 8.83 -23.89 -1.03
C ALA A 253 8.24 -24.90 -0.03
N THR A 254 9.04 -25.40 0.90
CA THR A 254 8.69 -26.42 1.89
C THR A 254 8.85 -25.92 3.32
N HIS A 255 9.94 -25.24 3.65
CA HIS A 255 10.38 -24.98 5.02
C HIS A 255 10.37 -23.51 5.39
N VAL A 256 10.35 -23.22 6.69
CA VAL A 256 10.38 -21.88 7.29
C VAL A 256 11.61 -21.70 8.19
N TRP A 257 12.11 -20.48 8.32
CA TRP A 257 13.15 -20.08 9.29
C TRP A 257 13.14 -18.55 9.49
N ALA A 258 13.97 -18.03 10.39
CA ALA A 258 14.20 -16.57 10.53
C ALA A 258 15.43 -16.11 9.72
N SER A 259 15.46 -14.87 9.28
CA SER A 259 16.51 -14.29 8.42
C SER A 259 17.95 -14.49 8.92
N ALA A 260 18.17 -14.56 10.24
CA ALA A 260 19.44 -14.81 10.89
C ALA A 260 19.82 -16.29 10.93
N GLY A 261 19.01 -17.18 10.35
CA GLY A 261 19.22 -18.63 10.34
C GLY A 261 18.75 -19.36 11.60
N THR A 262 18.09 -18.68 12.54
CA THR A 262 17.48 -19.32 13.72
C THR A 262 16.35 -20.26 13.28
N SER A 263 16.41 -21.51 13.75
CA SER A 263 15.41 -22.52 13.42
C SER A 263 14.16 -22.38 14.30
N TYR A 264 13.07 -21.93 13.69
CA TYR A 264 11.72 -21.87 14.27
C TYR A 264 10.83 -23.04 13.80
N SER A 265 11.45 -24.09 13.26
CA SER A 265 10.75 -25.20 12.62
C SER A 265 11.46 -26.54 12.72
N VAL A 266 12.73 -26.60 13.14
CA VAL A 266 13.52 -27.83 13.23
C VAL A 266 13.58 -28.56 11.88
N ASN A 267 14.18 -27.93 10.86
CA ASN A 267 14.22 -28.43 9.48
C ASN A 267 15.08 -29.69 9.29
N GLY A 268 15.84 -30.08 10.30
CA GLY A 268 16.60 -31.32 10.31
C GLY A 268 16.87 -31.80 11.73
N ALA A 269 17.16 -33.09 11.89
CA ALA A 269 17.40 -33.70 13.21
C ALA A 269 18.57 -33.04 13.97
N ASN A 270 19.55 -32.49 13.26
CA ASN A 270 20.68 -31.75 13.84
C ASN A 270 20.29 -30.39 14.44
N GLU A 271 19.11 -29.87 14.10
CA GLU A 271 18.58 -28.61 14.65
C GLU A 271 17.78 -28.85 15.94
N ASP A 272 17.39 -30.09 16.25
CA ASP A 272 16.57 -30.39 17.43
C ASP A 272 17.41 -30.41 18.72
N SER A 273 17.33 -29.31 19.46
CA SER A 273 17.99 -29.12 20.76
C SER A 273 17.30 -29.84 21.92
N GLY A 274 16.05 -30.31 21.77
CA GLY A 274 15.28 -30.92 22.85
C GLY A 274 14.87 -29.94 23.96
N THR A 275 14.99 -28.63 23.74
CA THR A 275 14.76 -27.64 24.80
C THR A 275 13.34 -27.10 24.81
N LYS A 276 12.82 -26.83 26.02
CA LYS A 276 11.53 -26.15 26.23
C LYS A 276 11.44 -24.84 25.45
N MET A 277 12.54 -24.08 25.38
CA MET A 277 12.58 -22.81 24.65
C MET A 277 12.34 -23.02 23.15
N GLN A 278 13.00 -24.00 22.53
CA GLN A 278 12.83 -24.28 21.10
C GLN A 278 11.42 -24.77 20.81
N TYR A 279 10.91 -25.75 21.55
CA TYR A 279 9.56 -26.28 21.32
C TYR A 279 8.48 -25.22 21.54
N THR A 280 8.68 -24.33 22.53
CA THR A 280 7.82 -23.15 22.70
C THR A 280 7.85 -22.22 21.49
N ALA A 281 9.05 -21.90 20.97
CA ALA A 281 9.21 -21.02 19.82
C ALA A 281 8.56 -21.59 18.54
N VAL A 282 8.69 -22.90 18.30
CA VAL A 282 8.08 -23.57 17.13
C VAL A 282 6.55 -23.55 17.23
N SER A 283 5.97 -23.81 18.40
CA SER A 283 4.51 -23.72 18.58
C SER A 283 3.98 -22.30 18.42
N LEU A 284 4.70 -21.30 18.94
CA LEU A 284 4.33 -19.90 18.74
C LEU A 284 4.43 -19.48 17.27
N MET A 285 5.41 -20.02 16.53
CA MET A 285 5.52 -19.81 15.08
C MET A 285 4.32 -20.41 14.34
N ALA A 286 3.91 -21.62 14.70
CA ALA A 286 2.71 -22.25 14.13
C ALA A 286 1.46 -21.37 14.31
N GLN A 287 1.23 -20.88 15.54
CA GLN A 287 0.14 -19.94 15.82
C GLN A 287 0.26 -18.66 14.99
N ALA A 288 1.43 -18.03 14.98
CA ALA A 288 1.63 -16.73 14.33
C ALA A 288 1.44 -16.81 12.80
N LEU A 289 1.88 -17.90 12.16
CA LEU A 289 1.63 -18.15 10.75
C LEU A 289 0.13 -18.29 10.46
N CYS A 290 -0.61 -18.96 11.34
CA CYS A 290 -2.05 -19.07 11.21
C CYS A 290 -2.80 -17.76 11.47
N GLU A 291 -2.33 -16.93 12.41
CA GLU A 291 -2.84 -15.57 12.63
C GLU A 291 -2.59 -14.65 11.41
N ASP A 292 -1.55 -14.94 10.62
CA ASP A 292 -1.26 -14.24 9.36
C ASP A 292 -2.14 -14.69 8.19
N GLY A 293 -3.02 -15.67 8.38
CA GLY A 293 -3.95 -16.16 7.36
C GLY A 293 -3.63 -17.55 6.79
N LEU A 294 -2.58 -18.22 7.26
CA LEU A 294 -2.30 -19.61 6.89
C LEU A 294 -3.42 -20.52 7.45
N PRO A 295 -4.19 -21.24 6.63
CA PRO A 295 -5.33 -22.01 7.13
C PRO A 295 -4.85 -23.31 7.80
N PRO A 296 -4.99 -23.49 9.12
CA PRO A 296 -4.53 -24.71 9.78
C PRO A 296 -5.42 -25.92 9.48
N THR A 297 -6.71 -25.68 9.23
CA THR A 297 -7.71 -26.70 8.93
C THR A 297 -8.78 -26.11 8.01
N THR A 298 -9.64 -26.96 7.45
CA THR A 298 -10.77 -26.52 6.61
C THR A 298 -11.81 -25.68 7.37
N GLY A 299 -11.85 -25.77 8.70
CA GLY A 299 -12.71 -24.94 9.55
C GLY A 299 -12.22 -23.49 9.71
N HIS A 300 -10.97 -23.20 9.32
CA HIS A 300 -10.32 -21.90 9.46
C HIS A 300 -9.70 -21.43 8.14
N PRO A 301 -10.50 -21.25 7.07
CA PRO A 301 -9.99 -20.98 5.72
C PRO A 301 -9.27 -19.62 5.57
N THR A 302 -9.48 -18.68 6.50
CA THR A 302 -8.86 -17.34 6.53
C THR A 302 -7.80 -17.19 7.62
N GLY A 303 -7.32 -18.32 8.15
CA GLY A 303 -6.43 -18.35 9.32
C GLY A 303 -7.17 -18.24 10.64
N LEU A 304 -6.43 -18.10 11.73
CA LEU A 304 -6.97 -18.07 13.09
C LEU A 304 -7.31 -16.65 13.54
N PRO A 305 -8.49 -16.42 14.13
CA PRO A 305 -8.81 -15.17 14.78
C PRO A 305 -8.00 -14.98 16.06
N TYR A 306 -7.65 -13.73 16.37
CA TYR A 306 -6.90 -13.38 17.57
C TYR A 306 -7.23 -11.95 18.01
N TYR A 307 -6.84 -11.62 19.25
CA TYR A 307 -6.87 -10.24 19.76
C TYR A 307 -5.86 -9.33 19.02
N SER A 308 -6.24 -8.87 17.82
CA SER A 308 -5.49 -8.03 16.87
C SER A 308 -5.73 -6.52 17.00
N PHE A 309 -6.84 -6.10 17.63
CA PHE A 309 -7.18 -4.71 17.87
C PHE A 309 -7.45 -4.54 19.37
N VAL A 310 -6.56 -3.82 20.05
CA VAL A 310 -6.68 -3.57 21.50
C VAL A 310 -7.65 -2.40 21.71
N GLN A 311 -8.93 -2.72 21.85
CA GLN A 311 -9.98 -1.73 22.07
C GLN A 311 -10.08 -1.30 23.53
N ASP A 312 -10.58 -0.07 23.70
CA ASP A 312 -11.20 0.45 24.90
C ASP A 312 -12.71 0.16 24.77
N ASP A 313 -13.26 -0.55 25.75
CA ASP A 313 -14.61 -1.09 25.71
C ASP A 313 -15.69 0.01 25.81
N ASP A 314 -15.30 1.21 26.31
CA ASP A 314 -16.19 2.37 26.45
C ASP A 314 -15.98 3.43 25.37
N ALA A 315 -14.97 3.26 24.51
CA ALA A 315 -14.62 4.24 23.49
C ALA A 315 -15.59 4.25 22.30
N LYS A 316 -15.74 5.44 21.71
CA LYS A 316 -16.37 5.62 20.40
C LYS A 316 -15.29 5.57 19.31
N TYR A 317 -15.52 4.72 18.32
CA TYR A 317 -14.69 4.58 17.15
C TYR A 317 -15.40 5.07 15.89
N TYR A 318 -14.61 5.55 14.93
CA TYR A 318 -15.06 6.10 13.65
C TYR A 318 -14.38 5.33 12.53
N LEU A 319 -15.17 4.80 11.62
CA LEU A 319 -14.70 3.86 10.62
C LEU A 319 -14.53 4.56 9.27
N LYS A 320 -13.35 4.44 8.67
CA LYS A 320 -13.03 4.97 7.33
C LYS A 320 -12.56 3.85 6.41
N ASN A 321 -12.83 3.90 5.11
CA ASN A 321 -12.23 2.95 4.19
C ASN A 321 -10.77 3.33 3.89
N GLU A 322 -9.90 2.35 3.68
CA GLU A 322 -8.47 2.61 3.38
C GLU A 322 -8.25 3.15 1.97
N SER A 323 -9.21 2.99 1.05
CA SER A 323 -9.07 3.49 -0.32
C SER A 323 -9.44 4.98 -0.41
N SER A 324 -8.52 5.77 -0.99
CA SER A 324 -8.75 7.17 -1.37
C SER A 324 -10.03 7.35 -2.22
N SER A 325 -10.31 6.40 -3.10
CA SER A 325 -11.47 6.40 -3.99
C SER A 325 -12.79 6.11 -3.27
N PHE A 326 -12.74 5.66 -2.02
CA PHE A 326 -13.91 5.29 -1.21
C PHE A 326 -13.91 6.02 0.14
N GLY A 327 -13.36 7.24 0.15
CA GLY A 327 -13.58 8.18 1.24
C GLY A 327 -12.59 8.11 2.40
N LEU A 328 -11.35 7.66 2.16
CA LEU A 328 -10.24 7.67 3.13
C LEU A 328 -10.09 9.01 3.87
N TYR A 329 -10.29 10.12 3.18
CA TYR A 329 -10.04 11.44 3.77
C TYR A 329 -11.31 12.11 4.30
N ASP A 330 -12.44 11.96 3.62
CA ASP A 330 -13.61 12.83 3.82
C ASP A 330 -14.89 12.08 4.21
N SER A 331 -14.84 10.76 4.36
CA SER A 331 -16.05 9.96 4.60
C SER A 331 -15.90 9.01 5.78
N TYR A 332 -17.04 8.62 6.35
CA TYR A 332 -17.14 7.71 7.49
C TYR A 332 -18.29 6.72 7.30
N LEU A 333 -18.12 5.48 7.76
CA LEU A 333 -19.20 4.50 7.81
C LEU A 333 -20.28 4.96 8.80
N LYS A 334 -21.52 4.97 8.34
CA LYS A 334 -22.66 5.46 9.10
C LYS A 334 -23.86 4.53 8.90
N GLU A 335 -24.61 4.32 9.97
CA GLU A 335 -25.94 3.70 9.88
C GLU A 335 -26.98 4.71 9.38
N MET A 336 -27.76 4.30 8.40
CA MET A 336 -28.85 5.07 7.81
C MET A 336 -30.18 4.74 8.49
N ALA A 337 -31.18 5.62 8.33
CA ALA A 337 -32.47 5.48 9.02
C ALA A 337 -33.25 4.20 8.65
N ASP A 338 -32.95 3.61 7.50
CA ASP A 338 -33.51 2.33 7.03
C ASP A 338 -32.72 1.10 7.50
N GLY A 339 -31.68 1.29 8.32
CA GLY A 339 -30.80 0.23 8.80
C GLY A 339 -29.72 -0.20 7.79
N SER A 340 -29.65 0.44 6.62
CA SER A 340 -28.53 0.23 5.68
C SER A 340 -27.27 0.94 6.16
N PHE A 341 -26.11 0.53 5.64
CA PHE A 341 -24.84 1.21 5.88
C PHE A 341 -24.38 1.97 4.65
N GLN A 342 -23.86 3.17 4.88
CA GLN A 342 -23.23 3.98 3.85
C GLN A 342 -21.95 4.59 4.38
N TRP A 343 -20.96 4.78 3.50
CA TRP A 343 -19.86 5.70 3.77
C TRP A 343 -20.30 7.10 3.31
N VAL A 344 -20.39 8.02 4.26
CA VAL A 344 -20.98 9.35 4.06
C VAL A 344 -19.93 10.42 4.28
N LYS A 345 -19.93 11.44 3.42
CA LYS A 345 -19.04 12.59 3.56
C LYS A 345 -19.35 13.38 4.83
N LEU A 346 -18.38 13.48 5.72
CA LEU A 346 -18.41 14.22 6.98
C LEU A 346 -16.98 14.68 7.30
N THR A 347 -16.83 15.87 7.87
CA THR A 347 -15.59 16.24 8.58
C THR A 347 -15.46 15.40 9.86
N ALA A 348 -14.26 15.31 10.42
CA ALA A 348 -14.04 14.64 11.70
C ALA A 348 -14.89 15.26 12.81
N SER A 349 -15.07 16.58 12.78
CA SER A 349 -15.93 17.29 13.75
C SER A 349 -17.41 16.90 13.63
N GLU A 350 -17.92 16.76 12.41
CA GLU A 350 -19.30 16.35 12.16
C GLU A 350 -19.52 14.88 12.50
N ALA A 351 -18.56 14.01 12.16
CA ALA A 351 -18.63 12.59 12.51
C ALA A 351 -18.62 12.38 14.02
N THR A 352 -17.74 13.09 14.76
CA THR A 352 -17.63 12.97 16.21
C THR A 352 -18.81 13.54 16.99
N ALA A 353 -19.56 14.47 16.38
CA ALA A 353 -20.82 14.96 16.92
C ALA A 353 -22.03 14.08 16.55
N ASN A 354 -21.86 13.04 15.72
CA ASN A 354 -22.93 12.23 15.17
C ASN A 354 -22.83 10.77 15.62
N ASP A 355 -23.66 10.38 16.59
CA ASP A 355 -23.63 9.02 17.13
C ASP A 355 -24.03 7.93 16.12
N SER A 356 -24.70 8.27 15.01
CA SER A 356 -24.95 7.30 13.93
C SER A 356 -23.70 7.00 13.09
N ALA A 357 -22.64 7.82 13.20
CA ALA A 357 -21.32 7.58 12.61
C ALA A 357 -20.30 7.01 13.62
N ALA A 358 -20.71 6.87 14.89
CA ALA A 358 -19.87 6.33 15.96
C ALA A 358 -20.21 4.86 16.24
N TRP A 359 -19.18 4.08 16.53
CA TRP A 359 -19.26 2.64 16.71
C TRP A 359 -18.56 2.22 18.01
N ARG A 360 -19.18 1.31 18.75
CA ARG A 360 -18.53 0.55 19.83
C ARG A 360 -18.00 -0.75 19.27
N ILE A 361 -16.82 -1.14 19.73
CA ILE A 361 -16.20 -2.41 19.38
C ILE A 361 -16.06 -3.21 20.65
N THR A 362 -16.54 -4.45 20.62
CA THR A 362 -16.40 -5.38 21.73
C THR A 362 -15.72 -6.64 21.25
N PHE A 363 -14.89 -7.24 22.10
CA PHE A 363 -14.16 -8.46 21.80
C PHE A 363 -14.71 -9.64 22.61
N ASN A 364 -14.81 -10.81 21.99
CA ASN A 364 -15.16 -12.06 22.66
C ASN A 364 -13.90 -12.93 22.82
N PRO A 365 -13.35 -13.07 24.03
CA PRO A 365 -12.17 -13.90 24.28
C PRO A 365 -12.32 -15.37 23.89
N ALA A 366 -13.51 -15.95 24.00
CA ALA A 366 -13.73 -17.37 23.70
C ALA A 366 -13.65 -17.67 22.20
N THR A 367 -14.15 -16.76 21.35
CA THR A 367 -14.12 -16.93 19.89
C THR A 367 -12.97 -16.17 19.22
N GLN A 368 -12.34 -15.24 19.93
CA GLN A 368 -11.36 -14.28 19.41
C GLN A 368 -11.92 -13.35 18.32
N LEU A 369 -13.24 -13.16 18.29
CA LEU A 369 -13.94 -12.35 17.30
C LEU A 369 -14.49 -11.06 17.91
N TYR A 370 -14.70 -10.06 17.05
CA TYR A 370 -15.20 -8.74 17.40
C TYR A 370 -16.66 -8.58 16.99
N ALA A 371 -17.40 -7.75 17.72
CA ALA A 371 -18.67 -7.20 17.31
C ALA A 371 -18.57 -5.69 17.21
N ILE A 372 -19.34 -5.12 16.27
CA ILE A 372 -19.38 -3.68 16.00
C ILE A 372 -20.82 -3.22 16.19
N THR A 373 -21.04 -2.25 17.06
CA THR A 373 -22.38 -1.77 17.42
C THR A 373 -22.48 -0.26 17.26
N ASN A 374 -23.50 0.21 16.56
CA ASN A 374 -23.74 1.63 16.37
C ASN A 374 -24.13 2.30 17.69
N VAL A 375 -23.55 3.47 17.97
CA VAL A 375 -23.78 4.17 19.24
C VAL A 375 -25.18 4.76 19.33
N ALA A 376 -25.74 5.29 18.23
CA ALA A 376 -27.04 5.94 18.25
C ALA A 376 -28.20 4.94 18.41
N THR A 377 -28.14 3.82 17.69
CA THR A 377 -29.26 2.85 17.61
C THR A 377 -29.08 1.66 18.54
N GLY A 378 -27.85 1.34 18.95
CA GLY A 378 -27.52 0.08 19.61
C GLY A 378 -27.60 -1.15 18.68
N HIS A 379 -27.86 -0.95 17.39
CA HIS A 379 -27.85 -2.05 16.42
C HIS A 379 -26.43 -2.49 16.12
N SER A 380 -26.26 -3.80 15.94
CA SER A 380 -24.98 -4.37 15.57
C SER A 380 -24.85 -4.49 14.05
N VAL A 381 -23.62 -4.42 13.56
CA VAL A 381 -23.30 -4.83 12.19
C VAL A 381 -23.63 -6.32 12.09
N SER A 382 -24.57 -6.64 11.21
CA SER A 382 -25.02 -8.00 10.93
C SER A 382 -24.64 -8.41 9.50
N TYR A 383 -24.53 -9.72 9.27
CA TYR A 383 -24.26 -10.30 7.97
C TYR A 383 -25.18 -11.49 7.73
N ALA A 384 -26.05 -11.40 6.72
CA ALA A 384 -26.94 -12.49 6.30
C ALA A 384 -27.28 -12.35 4.82
N ASN A 385 -27.46 -13.48 4.12
CA ASN A 385 -27.79 -13.49 2.68
C ASN A 385 -26.85 -12.58 1.86
N SER A 386 -25.55 -12.65 2.13
CA SER A 386 -24.51 -11.84 1.48
C SER A 386 -24.69 -10.33 1.61
N THR A 387 -25.39 -9.86 2.63
CA THR A 387 -25.71 -8.44 2.84
C THR A 387 -25.28 -7.99 4.23
N TYR A 388 -24.67 -6.80 4.30
CA TYR A 388 -24.35 -6.12 5.55
C TYR A 388 -25.42 -5.08 5.87
N ALA A 389 -25.99 -5.15 7.07
CA ALA A 389 -26.99 -4.20 7.55
C ALA A 389 -27.03 -4.14 9.08
N ALA A 390 -27.71 -3.13 9.62
CA ALA A 390 -27.98 -3.02 11.04
C ALA A 390 -28.97 -4.09 11.48
N GLY A 391 -28.64 -4.80 12.57
CA GLY A 391 -29.49 -5.86 13.11
C GLY A 391 -29.39 -5.98 14.63
N ALA A 392 -30.38 -6.64 15.24
CA ALA A 392 -30.41 -6.90 16.67
C ALA A 392 -29.42 -8.00 17.12
N SER A 393 -29.03 -8.90 16.22
CA SER A 393 -28.02 -9.93 16.47
C SER A 393 -26.69 -9.51 15.88
N ALA A 394 -25.64 -9.46 16.70
CA ALA A 394 -24.29 -9.13 16.26
C ALA A 394 -23.69 -10.25 15.41
N ALA A 395 -23.25 -9.93 14.19
CA ALA A 395 -22.28 -10.77 13.51
C ALA A 395 -20.94 -10.67 14.25
N GLN A 396 -20.17 -11.76 14.21
CA GLN A 396 -18.83 -11.81 14.77
C GLN A 396 -17.80 -11.77 13.65
N PHE A 397 -16.78 -10.96 13.84
CA PHE A 397 -15.78 -10.65 12.82
C PHE A 397 -14.38 -11.03 13.29
N GLN A 398 -13.63 -11.72 12.43
CA GLN A 398 -12.18 -11.76 12.56
C GLN A 398 -11.67 -10.41 12.04
N PHE A 399 -10.94 -9.68 12.88
CA PHE A 399 -10.22 -8.49 12.45
C PHE A 399 -8.81 -8.89 12.04
N MET A 400 -8.54 -8.85 10.73
CA MET A 400 -7.20 -9.07 10.18
C MET A 400 -6.58 -7.71 9.86
N PRO A 401 -5.44 -7.31 10.45
CA PRO A 401 -4.79 -6.04 10.14
C PRO A 401 -4.11 -6.05 8.78
N SER A 402 -4.00 -4.88 8.15
CA SER A 402 -3.18 -4.64 6.96
C SER A 402 -1.70 -4.87 7.28
N ARG A 403 -0.97 -5.41 6.30
CA ARG A 403 0.49 -5.60 6.39
C ARG A 403 1.29 -4.31 6.38
N ASN A 404 0.69 -3.23 5.89
CA ASN A 404 1.31 -1.92 5.78
C ASN A 404 0.49 -0.87 6.53
N ASP A 405 1.19 0.17 6.99
CA ASP A 405 0.60 1.41 7.46
C ASP A 405 -0.23 2.05 6.33
N VAL A 406 -1.23 2.84 6.69
CA VAL A 406 -2.09 3.49 5.68
C VAL A 406 -1.27 4.47 4.85
N ALA A 407 -1.36 4.31 3.53
CA ALA A 407 -0.63 5.10 2.54
C ALA A 407 -1.54 5.65 1.45
N ASP A 408 -1.14 6.77 0.86
CA ASP A 408 -1.78 7.35 -0.32
C ASP A 408 -1.63 6.44 -1.56
N ASP A 409 -2.16 6.89 -2.70
CA ASP A 409 -2.09 6.11 -3.95
C ASP A 409 -0.68 6.06 -4.57
N ASN A 410 0.23 6.90 -4.09
CA ASN A 410 1.64 6.91 -4.47
C ASN A 410 2.51 6.07 -3.51
N GLY A 411 1.91 5.45 -2.50
CA GLY A 411 2.61 4.64 -1.50
C GLY A 411 3.29 5.45 -0.38
N ASN A 412 3.01 6.75 -0.28
CA ASN A 412 3.50 7.55 0.85
C ASN A 412 2.64 7.27 2.08
N THR A 413 3.27 6.91 3.20
CA THR A 413 2.59 6.73 4.48
C THR A 413 1.92 8.04 4.90
N ILE A 414 0.61 8.00 5.11
CA ILE A 414 -0.19 9.13 5.60
C ILE A 414 -0.52 9.01 7.08
N SER A 415 -0.44 7.80 7.63
CA SER A 415 -0.76 7.49 9.02
C SER A 415 -0.12 6.17 9.42
N SER A 416 0.38 6.09 10.65
CA SER A 416 0.91 4.85 11.23
C SER A 416 -0.19 3.87 11.66
N GLN A 417 -1.46 4.19 11.43
CA GLN A 417 -2.58 3.30 11.71
C GLN A 417 -2.62 2.14 10.70
N ARG A 418 -3.14 1.01 11.14
CA ARG A 418 -3.47 -0.15 10.28
C ARG A 418 -4.96 -0.16 9.99
N ALA A 419 -5.30 -0.55 8.76
CA ALA A 419 -6.67 -0.82 8.39
C ALA A 419 -6.96 -2.32 8.58
N TYR A 420 -8.22 -2.69 8.77
CA TYR A 420 -8.61 -4.06 9.10
C TYR A 420 -9.60 -4.59 8.08
N TRP A 421 -9.42 -5.84 7.68
CA TRP A 421 -10.53 -6.61 7.10
C TRP A 421 -11.47 -7.02 8.24
N PHE A 422 -12.77 -6.80 8.05
CA PHE A 422 -13.81 -7.33 8.92
C PHE A 422 -14.36 -8.60 8.30
N ILE A 423 -13.78 -9.74 8.66
CA ILE A 423 -14.06 -11.03 8.04
C ILE A 423 -15.20 -11.72 8.82
N ALA A 424 -16.38 -11.81 8.20
CA ALA A 424 -17.51 -12.57 8.72
C ALA A 424 -17.35 -14.08 8.45
N SER A 425 -18.29 -14.88 8.96
CA SER A 425 -18.43 -16.29 8.57
C SER A 425 -18.49 -16.43 7.04
N GLU A 426 -18.03 -17.58 6.52
CA GLU A 426 -17.95 -17.87 5.07
C GLU A 426 -16.87 -17.06 4.30
N SER A 427 -15.90 -16.46 5.01
CA SER A 427 -14.82 -15.66 4.39
C SER A 427 -15.31 -14.42 3.65
N SER A 428 -16.46 -13.85 4.03
CA SER A 428 -16.94 -12.58 3.50
C SER A 428 -16.33 -11.40 4.25
N CYS A 429 -16.08 -10.30 3.55
CA CYS A 429 -15.62 -9.02 4.10
C CYS A 429 -16.60 -7.91 3.78
N LEU A 430 -16.80 -6.99 4.74
CA LEU A 430 -17.41 -5.69 4.47
C LEU A 430 -16.51 -4.90 3.53
N SER A 431 -17.04 -4.49 2.38
CA SER A 431 -16.31 -3.70 1.38
C SER A 431 -17.02 -2.38 1.11
N ALA A 432 -16.27 -1.33 0.80
CA ALA A 432 -16.84 -0.15 0.21
C ALA A 432 -17.24 -0.42 -1.26
N ALA A 433 -18.28 0.27 -1.72
CA ALA A 433 -18.78 0.26 -3.08
C ALA A 433 -19.07 1.69 -3.55
N ALA A 434 -19.29 1.87 -4.85
CA ALA A 434 -19.51 3.19 -5.44
C ALA A 434 -20.73 3.91 -4.83
N ASN A 435 -20.79 5.23 -5.00
CA ASN A 435 -21.93 6.07 -4.59
C ASN A 435 -22.28 6.01 -3.09
N GLY A 436 -21.29 5.91 -2.21
CA GLY A 436 -21.53 5.86 -0.76
C GLY A 436 -21.97 4.50 -0.23
N ALA A 437 -22.12 3.47 -1.07
CA ALA A 437 -22.65 2.17 -0.66
C ALA A 437 -21.59 1.27 -0.02
N VAL A 438 -22.05 0.22 0.68
CA VAL A 438 -21.22 -0.93 1.07
C VAL A 438 -21.65 -2.19 0.33
N SER A 439 -20.79 -3.19 0.30
CA SER A 439 -21.04 -4.50 -0.31
C SER A 439 -20.39 -5.63 0.50
N SER A 440 -20.75 -6.86 0.13
CA SER A 440 -20.06 -8.08 0.57
C SER A 440 -19.09 -8.53 -0.51
N ALA A 441 -17.86 -8.84 -0.13
CA ALA A 441 -16.85 -9.37 -1.03
C ALA A 441 -16.09 -10.53 -0.37
N THR A 442 -15.68 -11.54 -1.15
CA THR A 442 -14.81 -12.60 -0.65
C THR A 442 -13.48 -12.02 -0.16
N PHE A 443 -13.03 -12.46 1.01
CA PHE A 443 -11.78 -12.03 1.61
C PHE A 443 -10.60 -12.13 0.64
N ASN A 444 -9.87 -11.04 0.50
CA ASN A 444 -8.67 -10.95 -0.33
C ASN A 444 -7.53 -10.32 0.47
N ILE A 445 -6.56 -11.13 0.86
CA ILE A 445 -5.40 -10.73 1.67
C ILE A 445 -4.36 -9.87 0.92
N ARG A 446 -4.56 -9.57 -0.37
CA ARG A 446 -3.61 -8.75 -1.16
C ARG A 446 -3.59 -7.28 -0.71
N ASP A 447 -2.42 -6.65 -0.78
CA ASP A 447 -2.26 -5.24 -0.39
C ASP A 447 -3.08 -4.27 -1.25
N ASN A 448 -3.42 -4.66 -2.48
CA ASN A 448 -4.27 -3.84 -3.34
C ASN A 448 -5.77 -3.95 -3.02
N ALA A 449 -6.20 -4.81 -2.08
CA ALA A 449 -7.60 -4.95 -1.65
C ALA A 449 -8.07 -3.83 -0.69
N LYS A 450 -7.63 -2.57 -0.91
CA LYS A 450 -7.91 -1.42 -0.03
C LYS A 450 -9.41 -1.22 0.25
N GLN A 451 -10.28 -1.53 -0.71
CA GLN A 451 -11.74 -1.38 -0.58
C GLN A 451 -12.36 -2.28 0.51
N GLN A 452 -11.72 -3.40 0.85
CA GLN A 452 -12.18 -4.32 1.90
C GLN A 452 -11.69 -3.94 3.30
N ARG A 453 -10.80 -2.95 3.41
CA ARG A 453 -10.11 -2.61 4.65
C ARG A 453 -10.62 -1.30 5.22
N TRP A 454 -10.87 -1.33 6.53
CA TRP A 454 -11.46 -0.23 7.27
C TRP A 454 -10.52 0.18 8.41
N LEU A 455 -10.21 1.47 8.48
CA LEU A 455 -9.55 2.05 9.64
C LEU A 455 -10.54 2.13 10.79
N ILE A 456 -10.03 1.89 12.00
CA ILE A 456 -10.76 2.03 13.25
C ILE A 456 -10.10 3.16 14.04
N LEU A 457 -10.75 4.32 14.10
CA LEU A 457 -10.13 5.55 14.60
C LEU A 457 -10.82 6.07 15.83
N THR A 458 -10.05 6.53 16.82
CA THR A 458 -10.56 7.44 17.86
C THR A 458 -10.92 8.80 17.24
N ALA A 459 -11.62 9.65 18.00
CA ALA A 459 -11.94 11.02 17.56
C ALA A 459 -10.68 11.83 17.20
N GLN A 460 -9.60 11.69 17.99
CA GLN A 460 -8.33 12.35 17.73
C GLN A 460 -7.69 11.84 16.43
N GLN A 461 -7.57 10.52 16.27
CA GLN A 461 -6.99 9.94 15.06
C GLN A 461 -7.81 10.26 13.81
N ALA A 462 -9.14 10.39 13.94
CA ALA A 462 -10.01 10.80 12.86
C ALA A 462 -9.69 12.23 12.38
N ALA A 463 -9.40 13.16 13.30
CA ALA A 463 -8.97 14.52 12.97
C ALA A 463 -7.56 14.55 12.36
N GLU A 464 -6.61 13.78 12.92
CA GLU A 464 -5.24 13.66 12.39
C GLU A 464 -5.24 13.12 10.95
N MET A 465 -6.13 12.16 10.63
CA MET A 465 -6.30 11.64 9.27
C MET A 465 -6.81 12.70 8.29
N GLU A 466 -7.74 13.55 8.71
CA GLU A 466 -8.28 14.65 7.90
C GLU A 466 -7.18 15.71 7.64
N ASP A 467 -6.40 16.06 8.67
CA ASP A 467 -5.26 16.98 8.55
C ASP A 467 -4.20 16.45 7.56
N SER A 468 -3.84 15.17 7.65
CA SER A 468 -2.94 14.50 6.70
C SER A 468 -3.51 14.55 5.27
N GLY A 469 -4.82 14.29 5.11
CA GLY A 469 -5.50 14.40 3.81
C GLY A 469 -5.45 15.81 3.23
N LEU A 470 -5.62 16.83 4.07
CA LEU A 470 -5.56 18.23 3.66
C LEU A 470 -4.15 18.64 3.25
N ILE A 471 -3.11 18.17 3.96
CA ILE A 471 -1.70 18.36 3.57
C ILE A 471 -1.45 17.74 2.19
N THR A 472 -1.89 16.51 1.97
CA THR A 472 -1.76 15.82 0.68
C THR A 472 -2.47 16.58 -0.45
N ALA A 473 -3.71 17.04 -0.24
CA ALA A 473 -4.45 17.81 -1.23
C ALA A 473 -3.77 19.15 -1.56
N ARG A 474 -3.26 19.88 -0.55
CA ARG A 474 -2.51 21.13 -0.77
C ARG A 474 -1.19 20.89 -1.50
N ASN A 475 -0.51 19.77 -1.24
CA ASN A 475 0.71 19.42 -1.98
C ASN A 475 0.41 19.09 -3.44
N ALA A 476 -0.70 18.39 -3.72
CA ALA A 476 -1.17 18.17 -5.09
C ALA A 476 -1.46 19.49 -5.81
N PHE A 477 -2.15 20.43 -5.16
CA PHE A 477 -2.36 21.78 -5.68
C PHE A 477 -1.04 22.49 -5.99
N LYS A 478 -0.07 22.48 -5.06
CA LYS A 478 1.23 23.13 -5.25
C LYS A 478 2.04 22.54 -6.40
N SER A 479 1.99 21.21 -6.57
CA SER A 479 2.61 20.53 -7.71
C SER A 479 1.98 21.00 -9.01
N LEU A 480 0.66 20.95 -9.11
CA LEU A 480 -0.07 21.41 -10.29
C LEU A 480 0.15 22.90 -10.58
N LEU A 481 0.25 23.73 -9.54
CA LEU A 481 0.51 25.16 -9.66
C LEU A 481 1.87 25.42 -10.30
N ALA A 482 2.89 24.65 -9.95
CA ALA A 482 4.21 24.77 -10.56
C ALA A 482 4.14 24.48 -12.07
N ASP A 483 3.49 23.38 -12.47
CA ASP A 483 3.33 22.99 -13.87
C ASP A 483 2.51 24.02 -14.66
N ILE A 484 1.39 24.48 -14.11
CA ILE A 484 0.50 25.45 -14.75
C ILE A 484 1.12 26.84 -14.84
N LYS A 485 1.87 27.26 -13.82
CA LYS A 485 2.60 28.53 -13.84
C LYS A 485 3.68 28.52 -14.93
N ALA A 486 4.37 27.40 -15.14
CA ALA A 486 5.39 27.26 -16.17
C ALA A 486 4.84 27.50 -17.59
N LEU A 487 3.53 27.34 -17.82
CA LEU A 487 2.91 27.67 -19.11
C LEU A 487 3.07 29.16 -19.46
N ALA A 488 2.96 30.06 -18.49
CA ALA A 488 3.13 31.50 -18.75
C ALA A 488 4.61 31.89 -18.99
N ASP A 489 5.56 31.08 -18.53
CA ASP A 489 6.99 31.30 -18.76
C ASP A 489 7.42 30.92 -20.19
N VAL A 490 6.60 30.14 -20.91
CA VAL A 490 6.83 29.80 -22.32
C VAL A 490 6.65 31.05 -23.19
N PRO A 491 7.59 31.42 -24.07
CA PRO A 491 7.42 32.58 -24.93
C PRO A 491 6.18 32.46 -25.83
N HIS A 492 5.25 33.41 -25.70
CA HIS A 492 3.94 33.36 -26.34
C HIS A 492 3.42 34.74 -26.75
N VAL A 493 2.27 34.76 -27.43
CA VAL A 493 1.56 35.96 -27.88
C VAL A 493 0.11 35.88 -27.39
N GLU A 494 -0.38 36.95 -26.78
CA GLU A 494 -1.79 37.11 -26.43
C GLU A 494 -2.65 37.26 -27.69
N VAL A 495 -3.64 36.37 -27.84
CA VAL A 495 -4.71 36.50 -28.86
C VAL A 495 -5.98 37.11 -28.28
N THR A 496 -6.12 37.06 -26.94
CA THR A 496 -7.12 37.80 -26.17
C THR A 496 -6.39 38.81 -25.31
N ALA A 497 -6.80 40.07 -25.34
CA ALA A 497 -6.16 41.12 -24.55
C ALA A 497 -6.18 40.78 -23.05
N ASP A 498 -5.05 41.03 -22.37
CA ASP A 498 -4.87 40.86 -20.92
C ASP A 498 -5.00 39.40 -20.43
N ALA A 499 -4.71 38.43 -21.32
CA ALA A 499 -4.74 37.01 -20.97
C ALA A 499 -3.75 36.67 -19.85
N ASP A 500 -2.53 37.20 -19.88
CA ASP A 500 -1.51 37.01 -18.86
C ASP A 500 -1.93 37.61 -17.52
N ALA A 501 -2.42 38.85 -17.54
CA ALA A 501 -2.84 39.55 -16.33
C ALA A 501 -4.02 38.82 -15.66
N THR A 502 -4.98 38.35 -16.46
CA THR A 502 -6.14 37.58 -15.99
C THR A 502 -5.70 36.23 -15.39
N PHE A 503 -4.77 35.54 -16.05
CA PHE A 503 -4.23 34.27 -15.58
C PHE A 503 -3.45 34.45 -14.27
N ALA A 504 -2.55 35.43 -14.19
CA ALA A 504 -1.80 35.73 -12.98
C ALA A 504 -2.71 36.05 -11.79
N ALA A 505 -3.78 36.81 -12.01
CA ALA A 505 -4.79 37.10 -10.97
C ALA A 505 -5.53 35.83 -10.52
N ALA A 506 -5.90 34.94 -11.47
CA ALA A 506 -6.52 33.66 -11.15
C ALA A 506 -5.61 32.76 -10.32
N LEU A 507 -4.32 32.64 -10.68
CA LEU A 507 -3.34 31.85 -9.93
C LEU A 507 -3.18 32.36 -8.49
N ALA A 508 -3.08 33.68 -8.30
CA ALA A 508 -2.96 34.29 -6.98
C ALA A 508 -4.21 34.07 -6.10
N SER A 509 -5.40 34.23 -6.70
CA SER A 509 -6.67 33.98 -6.03
C SER A 509 -6.80 32.51 -5.61
N LEU A 510 -6.53 31.57 -6.52
CA LEU A 510 -6.65 30.13 -6.25
C LEU A 510 -5.62 29.64 -5.24
N THR A 511 -4.41 30.20 -5.26
CA THR A 511 -3.40 29.91 -4.23
C THR A 511 -3.92 30.31 -2.85
N SER A 512 -4.47 31.52 -2.73
CA SER A 512 -5.05 32.00 -1.47
C SER A 512 -6.24 31.14 -1.02
N GLN A 513 -7.07 30.67 -1.95
CA GLN A 513 -8.19 29.76 -1.66
C GLN A 513 -7.70 28.40 -1.15
N CYS A 514 -6.68 27.82 -1.78
CA CYS A 514 -6.11 26.53 -1.35
C CYS A 514 -5.42 26.64 0.02
N ASP A 515 -4.68 27.72 0.26
CA ASP A 515 -4.04 27.99 1.55
C ASP A 515 -5.07 28.17 2.68
N ALA A 516 -6.21 28.80 2.38
CA ALA A 516 -7.31 29.01 3.32
C ALA A 516 -8.26 27.81 3.47
N ALA A 517 -8.14 26.78 2.61
CA ALA A 517 -9.01 25.61 2.64
C ALA A 517 -8.97 24.93 4.02
N SER A 518 -10.12 24.62 4.57
CA SER A 518 -10.27 23.94 5.87
C SER A 518 -10.58 22.46 5.73
N THR A 519 -10.99 22.02 4.53
CA THR A 519 -11.33 20.63 4.22
C THR A 519 -10.61 20.14 2.97
N VAL A 520 -10.46 18.83 2.84
CA VAL A 520 -9.88 18.20 1.64
C VAL A 520 -10.67 18.56 0.38
N ALA A 521 -11.99 18.62 0.46
CA ALA A 521 -12.87 18.95 -0.67
C ALA A 521 -12.65 20.39 -1.18
N GLU A 522 -12.42 21.36 -0.28
CA GLU A 522 -12.10 22.74 -0.67
C GLU A 522 -10.75 22.83 -1.39
N ALA A 523 -9.72 22.15 -0.88
CA ALA A 523 -8.41 22.12 -1.52
C ALA A 523 -8.44 21.42 -2.90
N GLN A 524 -9.20 20.33 -3.02
CA GLN A 524 -9.43 19.66 -4.31
C GLN A 524 -10.20 20.56 -5.29
N SER A 525 -11.22 21.26 -4.83
CA SER A 525 -11.97 22.21 -5.68
C SER A 525 -11.08 23.35 -6.19
N ALA A 526 -10.16 23.86 -5.37
CA ALA A 526 -9.15 24.82 -5.80
C ALA A 526 -8.19 24.22 -6.86
N THR A 527 -7.85 22.93 -6.73
CA THR A 527 -6.99 22.20 -7.68
C THR A 527 -7.68 22.03 -9.03
N ASP A 528 -8.96 21.65 -9.05
CA ASP A 528 -9.76 21.54 -10.27
C ASP A 528 -9.94 22.90 -10.97
N ALA A 529 -10.18 23.96 -10.18
CA ALA A 529 -10.27 25.32 -10.69
C ALA A 529 -8.93 25.82 -11.24
N LEU A 530 -7.80 25.42 -10.64
CA LEU A 530 -6.46 25.71 -11.14
C LEU A 530 -6.19 25.03 -12.49
N LEU A 531 -6.56 23.76 -12.64
CA LEU A 531 -6.48 23.07 -13.94
C LEU A 531 -7.35 23.77 -14.99
N THR A 532 -8.54 24.21 -14.60
CA THR A 532 -9.45 24.97 -15.46
C THR A 532 -8.83 26.31 -15.87
N ALA A 533 -8.20 27.03 -14.95
CA ALA A 533 -7.51 28.29 -15.24
C ALA A 533 -6.37 28.10 -16.26
N GLY A 534 -5.56 27.04 -16.13
CA GLY A 534 -4.53 26.70 -17.11
C GLY A 534 -5.10 26.40 -18.50
N LYS A 535 -6.21 25.67 -18.58
CA LYS A 535 -6.93 25.43 -19.85
C LYS A 535 -7.50 26.70 -20.44
N THR A 536 -8.07 27.59 -19.62
CA THR A 536 -8.58 28.90 -20.05
C THR A 536 -7.45 29.78 -20.58
N PHE A 537 -6.29 29.81 -19.92
CA PHE A 537 -5.11 30.54 -20.38
C PHE A 537 -4.75 30.16 -21.83
N LEU A 538 -4.70 28.86 -22.15
CA LEU A 538 -4.40 28.37 -23.50
C LEU A 538 -5.40 28.83 -24.58
N THR A 539 -6.61 29.26 -24.22
CA THR A 539 -7.58 29.84 -25.19
C THR A 539 -7.23 31.29 -25.55
N GLY A 540 -6.56 32.00 -24.64
CA GLY A 540 -6.21 33.41 -24.76
C GLY A 540 -4.81 33.66 -25.32
N VAL A 541 -3.99 32.61 -25.47
CA VAL A 541 -2.60 32.72 -25.95
C VAL A 541 -2.29 31.74 -27.08
N ARG A 542 -1.22 32.03 -27.81
CA ARG A 542 -0.57 31.10 -28.74
C ARG A 542 0.94 31.16 -28.58
N VAL A 543 1.63 30.08 -28.93
CA VAL A 543 3.10 30.05 -28.90
C VAL A 543 3.73 31.11 -29.80
N ALA A 544 4.87 31.66 -29.37
CA ALA A 544 5.60 32.68 -30.14
C ALA A 544 6.41 32.10 -31.29
N SER A 545 6.77 30.81 -31.23
CA SER A 545 7.43 30.06 -32.32
C SER A 545 7.06 28.57 -32.20
N ALA A 546 7.33 27.77 -33.24
CA ALA A 546 7.06 26.33 -33.21
C ALA A 546 7.93 25.55 -32.21
N ASP A 547 8.99 26.18 -31.68
CA ASP A 547 9.89 25.59 -30.68
C ASP A 547 9.44 25.90 -29.24
N ASN A 548 8.55 26.88 -29.06
CA ASN A 548 8.08 27.35 -27.75
C ASN A 548 6.77 26.66 -27.35
N LEU A 549 6.74 25.33 -27.34
CA LEU A 549 5.51 24.59 -27.06
C LEU A 549 5.14 24.64 -25.58
N PHE A 550 3.84 24.79 -25.29
CA PHE A 550 3.31 24.60 -23.94
C PHE A 550 3.33 23.11 -23.59
N ASP A 551 4.10 22.71 -22.58
CA ASP A 551 4.14 21.32 -22.12
C ASP A 551 2.93 20.99 -21.25
N LEU A 552 2.06 20.11 -21.73
CA LEU A 552 0.86 19.62 -21.05
C LEU A 552 1.02 18.17 -20.57
N THR A 553 2.25 17.65 -20.52
CA THR A 553 2.52 16.27 -20.12
C THR A 553 2.03 15.99 -18.70
N PHE A 554 2.06 16.98 -17.79
CA PHE A 554 1.56 16.87 -16.42
C PHE A 554 0.07 16.48 -16.33
N MET A 555 -0.70 16.67 -17.41
CA MET A 555 -2.12 16.27 -17.47
C MET A 555 -2.31 14.77 -17.75
N LEU A 556 -1.26 14.09 -18.20
CA LEU A 556 -1.25 12.66 -18.46
C LEU A 556 -0.73 11.89 -17.23
N THR A 557 -1.17 10.65 -17.07
CA THR A 557 -0.75 9.79 -15.96
C THR A 557 0.26 8.74 -16.43
N ASN A 558 1.33 8.52 -15.65
CA ASN A 558 2.25 7.38 -15.82
C ASN A 558 2.75 7.23 -17.27
N THR A 559 3.24 8.32 -17.84
CA THR A 559 3.68 8.40 -19.25
C THR A 559 4.99 7.66 -19.53
N ASP A 560 5.71 7.28 -18.48
CA ASP A 560 6.97 6.55 -18.49
C ASP A 560 6.85 5.11 -17.97
N PHE A 561 5.65 4.65 -17.64
CA PHE A 561 5.39 3.29 -17.14
C PHE A 561 6.14 2.88 -15.86
N THR A 562 6.66 3.84 -15.09
CA THR A 562 7.29 3.57 -13.77
C THR A 562 6.29 3.04 -12.74
N ASN A 563 5.00 3.40 -12.88
CA ASN A 563 3.91 2.93 -12.05
C ASN A 563 3.05 1.87 -12.77
N GLY A 564 3.70 0.93 -13.47
CA GLY A 564 3.05 -0.20 -14.11
C GLY A 564 2.01 0.22 -15.15
N LYS A 565 0.77 -0.28 -15.02
CA LYS A 565 -0.33 -0.03 -15.98
C LYS A 565 -1.26 1.12 -15.57
N THR A 566 -0.97 1.80 -14.46
CA THR A 566 -1.84 2.82 -13.86
C THR A 566 -2.14 3.94 -14.86
N GLY A 567 -3.40 4.40 -14.92
CA GLY A 567 -3.83 5.53 -15.77
C GLY A 567 -4.12 5.19 -17.24
N TRP A 568 -3.81 3.98 -17.71
CA TRP A 568 -3.95 3.62 -19.12
C TRP A 568 -5.11 2.66 -19.38
N LEU A 569 -6.10 3.13 -20.15
CA LEU A 569 -7.22 2.31 -20.61
C LEU A 569 -6.76 1.34 -21.71
N GLY A 570 -7.32 0.13 -21.70
CA GLY A 570 -7.04 -0.88 -22.72
C GLY A 570 -5.81 -1.75 -22.44
N LEU A 571 -4.86 -1.34 -21.60
CA LEU A 571 -3.62 -2.11 -21.34
C LEU A 571 -3.88 -3.46 -20.67
N ILE A 572 -4.82 -3.50 -19.73
CA ILE A 572 -5.17 -4.73 -19.01
C ILE A 572 -5.90 -5.67 -19.98
N THR A 573 -6.90 -5.18 -20.70
CA THR A 573 -7.71 -5.97 -21.63
C THR A 573 -6.92 -6.44 -22.84
N SER A 574 -5.91 -5.69 -23.30
CA SER A 574 -5.01 -6.12 -24.39
C SER A 574 -3.81 -6.95 -23.90
N ASN A 575 -3.72 -7.22 -22.59
CA ASN A 575 -2.67 -8.03 -21.98
C ASN A 575 -1.25 -7.55 -22.34
N GLY A 576 -1.04 -6.22 -22.29
CA GLY A 576 0.27 -5.60 -22.46
C GLY A 576 1.19 -5.90 -21.27
N THR A 577 2.47 -6.11 -21.54
CA THR A 577 3.48 -6.38 -20.51
C THR A 577 4.21 -5.08 -20.20
N VAL A 578 4.29 -4.68 -18.92
CA VAL A 578 5.10 -3.53 -18.50
C VAL A 578 6.36 -4.05 -17.80
N ASN A 579 7.51 -3.61 -18.28
CA ASN A 579 8.82 -3.90 -17.69
C ASN A 579 9.82 -2.82 -18.15
N TYR A 580 10.93 -2.60 -17.43
CA TYR A 580 11.96 -1.62 -17.80
C TYR A 580 11.42 -0.20 -18.10
N ASN A 581 10.32 0.21 -17.47
CA ASN A 581 9.65 1.50 -17.70
C ASN A 581 9.18 1.69 -19.16
N GLU A 582 8.71 0.60 -19.77
CA GLU A 582 8.11 0.59 -21.10
C GLU A 582 7.01 -0.48 -21.19
N VAL A 583 6.19 -0.41 -22.23
CA VAL A 583 5.13 -1.39 -22.48
C VAL A 583 5.33 -2.14 -23.79
N GLU A 584 5.22 -3.46 -23.69
CA GLU A 584 5.37 -4.41 -24.79
C GLU A 584 4.04 -5.09 -25.15
N PHE A 585 3.86 -5.26 -26.47
CA PHE A 585 2.91 -6.18 -27.08
C PHE A 585 3.66 -7.10 -28.05
N TYR A 586 3.99 -8.31 -27.59
CA TYR A 586 4.61 -9.35 -28.42
C TYR A 586 3.55 -10.31 -28.95
N GLN A 587 3.42 -10.42 -30.27
CA GLN A 587 2.48 -11.27 -31.01
C GLN A 587 1.01 -11.09 -30.57
N LYS A 588 0.62 -9.86 -30.26
CA LYS A 588 -0.72 -9.50 -29.78
C LYS A 588 -1.20 -8.21 -30.41
N SER A 589 -2.52 -8.06 -30.50
CA SER A 589 -3.10 -6.75 -30.81
C SER A 589 -2.94 -5.81 -29.62
N ALA A 590 -2.70 -4.53 -29.87
CA ALA A 590 -2.43 -3.53 -28.84
C ALA A 590 -3.51 -2.47 -28.77
N THR A 591 -3.91 -2.11 -27.55
CA THR A 591 -4.72 -0.92 -27.27
C THR A 591 -4.26 -0.31 -25.96
N ALA A 592 -3.76 0.93 -26.04
CA ALA A 592 -3.39 1.73 -24.88
C ALA A 592 -3.90 3.16 -25.09
N GLN A 593 -4.68 3.70 -24.16
CA GLN A 593 -5.32 5.00 -24.31
C GLN A 593 -5.33 5.80 -23.01
N GLN A 594 -5.12 7.11 -23.15
CA GLN A 594 -5.51 8.11 -22.15
C GLN A 594 -6.49 9.10 -22.79
N SER A 595 -7.38 9.67 -21.97
CA SER A 595 -8.43 10.59 -22.41
C SER A 595 -8.41 11.83 -21.53
N LEU A 596 -8.27 13.00 -22.13
CA LEU A 596 -8.36 14.28 -21.44
C LEU A 596 -9.71 14.94 -21.75
N ALA A 597 -10.45 15.31 -20.72
CA ALA A 597 -11.74 15.98 -20.85
C ALA A 597 -11.60 17.52 -20.89
N ASN A 598 -12.54 18.18 -21.57
CA ASN A 598 -12.65 19.64 -21.61
C ASN A 598 -11.36 20.33 -22.05
N MET A 599 -10.64 19.75 -23.00
CA MET A 599 -9.47 20.38 -23.61
C MET A 599 -9.92 21.55 -24.48
N PRO A 600 -9.25 22.71 -24.43
CA PRO A 600 -9.61 23.88 -25.23
C PRO A 600 -9.46 23.63 -26.73
N ALA A 601 -10.17 24.40 -27.56
CA ALA A 601 -9.92 24.39 -29.00
C ALA A 601 -8.48 24.86 -29.28
N GLY A 602 -7.82 24.25 -30.24
CA GLY A 602 -6.41 24.54 -30.56
C GLY A 602 -5.69 23.35 -31.15
N THR A 603 -4.41 23.54 -31.47
CA THR A 603 -3.55 22.48 -32.01
C THR A 603 -2.72 21.83 -30.91
N TYR A 604 -2.73 20.50 -30.91
CA TYR A 604 -2.00 19.66 -29.97
C TYR A 604 -0.97 18.82 -30.70
N ARG A 605 0.20 18.67 -30.08
CA ARG A 605 1.26 17.75 -30.52
C ARG A 605 1.48 16.74 -29.40
N ALA A 606 1.47 15.46 -29.70
CA ALA A 606 2.02 14.48 -28.78
C ALA A 606 3.20 13.76 -29.40
N THR A 607 4.14 13.37 -28.54
CA THR A 607 5.29 12.57 -28.93
C THR A 607 5.39 11.35 -28.05
N LEU A 608 5.82 10.21 -28.60
CA LEU A 608 6.21 9.05 -27.80
C LEU A 608 7.46 8.41 -28.39
N GLN A 609 8.20 7.68 -27.58
CA GLN A 609 9.25 6.81 -28.09
C GLN A 609 8.69 5.42 -28.30
N GLY A 610 8.83 4.86 -29.50
CA GLY A 610 8.28 3.54 -29.78
C GLY A 610 8.47 3.08 -31.21
N PHE A 611 8.38 1.77 -31.40
CA PHE A 611 8.50 1.16 -32.71
C PHE A 611 7.59 -0.06 -32.83
N GLN A 612 7.37 -0.49 -34.06
CA GLN A 612 6.93 -1.84 -34.36
C GLN A 612 8.00 -2.59 -35.16
N ARG A 613 8.19 -3.86 -34.81
CA ARG A 613 8.85 -4.87 -35.64
C ARG A 613 7.78 -5.81 -36.20
N PRO A 614 7.41 -5.70 -37.49
CA PRO A 614 6.34 -6.50 -38.09
C PRO A 614 6.81 -7.90 -38.54
N GLY A 615 7.54 -8.62 -37.68
CA GLY A 615 8.07 -9.96 -37.98
C GLY A 615 9.41 -10.27 -37.30
N SER A 616 10.14 -11.26 -37.82
CA SER A 616 11.49 -11.57 -37.33
C SER A 616 12.49 -10.47 -37.72
N ASN A 617 13.60 -10.31 -37.00
CA ASN A 617 14.58 -9.28 -37.32
C ASN A 617 15.12 -9.39 -38.76
N ASP A 618 15.41 -10.61 -39.21
CA ASP A 618 16.02 -10.85 -40.52
C ASP A 618 15.00 -10.58 -41.65
N ASP A 619 13.75 -11.01 -41.49
CA ASP A 619 12.67 -10.76 -42.46
C ASP A 619 12.35 -9.27 -42.55
N VAL A 620 12.20 -8.60 -41.40
CA VAL A 620 11.91 -7.16 -41.35
C VAL A 620 13.09 -6.36 -41.91
N TYR A 621 14.34 -6.80 -41.68
CA TYR A 621 15.51 -6.15 -42.26
C TYR A 621 15.53 -6.28 -43.79
N ALA A 622 15.26 -7.49 -44.31
CA ALA A 622 15.16 -7.73 -45.75
C ALA A 622 14.04 -6.90 -46.40
N ALA A 623 12.85 -6.89 -45.79
CA ALA A 623 11.70 -6.12 -46.25
C ALA A 623 11.97 -4.61 -46.24
N TYR A 624 12.53 -4.09 -45.14
CA TYR A 624 12.85 -2.67 -45.01
C TYR A 624 13.91 -2.24 -46.04
N LYS A 625 14.92 -3.09 -46.29
CA LYS A 625 15.93 -2.85 -47.32
C LYS A 625 15.33 -2.83 -48.73
N SER A 626 14.28 -3.61 -48.99
CA SER A 626 13.55 -3.59 -50.25
C SER A 626 12.48 -2.50 -50.36
N GLY A 627 12.38 -1.60 -49.37
CA GLY A 627 11.42 -0.49 -49.35
C GLY A 627 10.04 -0.83 -48.78
N THR A 628 9.88 -1.99 -48.15
CA THR A 628 8.62 -2.42 -47.51
C THR A 628 8.71 -2.16 -46.00
N ASP A 629 7.96 -1.18 -45.50
CA ASP A 629 7.96 -0.82 -44.08
C ASP A 629 7.15 -1.81 -43.22
N GLY A 630 5.92 -2.13 -43.63
CA GLY A 630 5.09 -3.16 -42.97
C GLY A 630 4.54 -2.79 -41.58
N VAL A 631 4.83 -1.60 -41.04
CA VAL A 631 4.24 -1.13 -39.78
C VAL A 631 2.76 -0.78 -39.97
N ASN A 632 1.92 -1.29 -39.07
CA ASN A 632 0.49 -1.01 -39.00
C ASN A 632 0.07 -0.47 -37.61
N ALA A 633 0.99 -0.42 -36.65
CA ALA A 633 0.77 0.21 -35.36
C ALA A 633 0.74 1.72 -35.52
N ARG A 634 -0.27 2.36 -34.92
CA ARG A 634 -0.57 3.78 -35.08
C ARG A 634 -0.63 4.49 -33.74
N PHE A 635 -0.03 5.68 -33.71
CA PHE A 635 -0.07 6.61 -32.59
C PHE A 635 -1.00 7.76 -32.94
N TYR A 636 -2.01 7.96 -32.09
CA TYR A 636 -3.09 8.93 -32.26
C TYR A 636 -2.99 10.06 -31.25
N VAL A 637 -3.36 11.25 -31.72
CA VAL A 637 -3.80 12.39 -30.91
C VAL A 637 -5.12 12.88 -31.50
N GLY A 638 -6.17 12.90 -30.69
CA GLY A 638 -7.54 13.10 -31.16
C GLY A 638 -7.89 12.15 -32.31
N ALA A 639 -8.32 12.71 -33.44
CA ALA A 639 -8.64 11.94 -34.64
C ALA A 639 -7.45 11.73 -35.59
N SER A 640 -6.32 12.41 -35.36
CA SER A 640 -5.10 12.29 -36.18
C SER A 640 -4.27 11.08 -35.75
N ALA A 641 -3.54 10.47 -36.69
CA ALA A 641 -2.57 9.43 -36.36
C ALA A 641 -1.43 9.28 -37.35
N VAL A 642 -0.26 8.91 -36.84
CA VAL A 642 0.92 8.48 -37.60
C VAL A 642 1.17 6.99 -37.38
N ASN A 643 1.81 6.34 -38.35
CA ASN A 643 2.41 5.02 -38.11
C ASN A 643 3.58 5.18 -37.16
N LEU A 644 3.79 4.20 -36.29
CA LEU A 644 5.02 4.14 -35.52
C LEU A 644 6.21 3.88 -36.45
N LYS A 645 7.41 4.20 -35.97
CA LYS A 645 8.64 3.83 -36.68
C LYS A 645 8.77 2.32 -36.75
N ASN A 646 9.29 1.84 -37.87
CA ASN A 646 9.83 0.49 -37.93
C ASN A 646 11.06 0.41 -37.01
N VAL A 647 11.27 -0.72 -36.31
CA VAL A 647 12.48 -0.96 -35.50
C VAL A 647 13.77 -0.73 -36.31
N MET A 648 13.69 -0.92 -37.62
CA MET A 648 14.75 -0.72 -38.60
C MET A 648 15.05 0.74 -38.94
N ALA A 649 14.22 1.71 -38.53
CA ALA A 649 14.38 3.10 -38.93
C ALA A 649 15.61 3.77 -38.30
N GLU A 650 15.97 3.38 -37.08
CA GLU A 650 17.01 4.05 -36.27
C GLU A 650 18.04 3.06 -35.71
N ARG A 651 18.45 2.13 -36.57
CA ARG A 651 19.53 1.18 -36.28
C ARG A 651 20.81 1.91 -35.92
N THR A 652 21.58 1.33 -35.01
CA THR A 652 22.84 1.91 -34.55
C THR A 652 24.05 1.21 -35.18
N ALA A 653 25.16 1.93 -35.32
CA ALA A 653 26.41 1.34 -35.81
C ALA A 653 27.12 0.47 -34.76
N THR A 654 26.86 0.73 -33.47
CA THR A 654 27.41 0.01 -32.32
C THR A 654 26.26 -0.47 -31.44
N SER A 655 26.40 -1.65 -30.86
CA SER A 655 25.47 -2.14 -29.85
C SER A 655 25.39 -1.18 -28.66
N LEU A 656 24.16 -0.90 -28.21
CA LEU A 656 23.84 -0.12 -27.02
C LEU A 656 23.52 -1.02 -25.82
N HIS A 657 23.17 -2.29 -26.06
CA HIS A 657 22.88 -3.27 -25.03
C HIS A 657 23.31 -4.69 -25.48
N ALA A 658 23.72 -5.54 -24.54
CA ALA A 658 24.21 -6.90 -24.83
C ALA A 658 23.18 -7.78 -25.57
N ASP A 659 21.89 -7.49 -25.39
CA ASP A 659 20.77 -8.19 -26.02
C ASP A 659 20.41 -7.67 -27.42
N ASP A 660 21.10 -6.64 -27.94
CA ASP A 660 20.83 -6.12 -29.27
C ASP A 660 21.02 -7.19 -30.35
N LYS A 661 20.17 -7.16 -31.38
CA LYS A 661 20.38 -8.00 -32.56
C LYS A 661 21.30 -7.28 -33.54
N GLN A 662 22.46 -7.87 -33.80
CA GLN A 662 23.26 -7.50 -34.96
C GLN A 662 22.61 -8.01 -36.25
N LEU A 663 22.46 -7.11 -37.22
CA LEU A 663 21.90 -7.37 -38.55
C LEU A 663 23.02 -7.70 -39.55
N ALA A 664 22.65 -8.23 -40.72
CA ALA A 664 23.61 -8.69 -41.72
C ALA A 664 24.56 -7.61 -42.28
N ASN A 665 24.23 -6.32 -42.14
CA ASN A 665 25.11 -5.20 -42.51
C ASN A 665 26.02 -4.70 -41.36
N GLY A 666 26.02 -5.38 -40.22
CA GLY A 666 26.80 -5.01 -39.04
C GLY A 666 26.16 -3.95 -38.13
N THR A 667 24.97 -3.43 -38.46
CA THR A 667 24.21 -2.52 -37.59
C THR A 667 23.37 -3.27 -36.56
N TYR A 668 22.89 -2.58 -35.53
CA TYR A 668 22.19 -3.17 -34.39
C TYR A 668 20.77 -2.59 -34.22
N VAL A 669 19.87 -3.42 -33.69
CA VAL A 669 18.50 -3.06 -33.28
C VAL A 669 18.16 -3.64 -31.91
N PRO A 670 17.20 -3.03 -31.19
CA PRO A 670 16.57 -3.66 -30.04
C PRO A 670 16.04 -5.07 -30.35
N ASN A 671 16.16 -5.99 -29.40
CA ASN A 671 15.61 -7.34 -29.52
C ASN A 671 14.98 -7.89 -28.23
N THR A 672 15.01 -7.12 -27.16
CA THR A 672 14.39 -7.37 -25.84
C THR A 672 13.89 -6.04 -25.28
N MET A 673 13.00 -6.06 -24.28
CA MET A 673 12.57 -4.83 -23.61
C MET A 673 13.77 -4.06 -22.99
N ALA A 674 14.74 -4.78 -22.40
CA ALA A 674 15.94 -4.15 -21.85
C ALA A 674 16.77 -3.39 -22.92
N SER A 675 16.93 -3.98 -24.12
CA SER A 675 17.62 -3.31 -25.22
C SER A 675 16.80 -2.16 -25.83
N ALA A 676 15.46 -2.28 -25.87
CA ALA A 676 14.58 -1.19 -26.30
C ALA A 676 14.69 0.02 -25.35
N ALA A 677 14.64 -0.21 -24.05
CA ALA A 677 14.83 0.83 -23.03
C ALA A 677 16.19 1.53 -23.18
N ALA A 678 17.26 0.80 -23.49
CA ALA A 678 18.59 1.39 -23.76
C ALA A 678 18.59 2.31 -25.00
N HIS A 679 17.83 1.96 -26.05
CA HIS A 679 17.67 2.81 -27.22
C HIS A 679 16.80 4.04 -26.93
N PHE A 680 15.69 3.86 -26.20
CA PHE A 680 14.84 4.98 -25.78
C PHE A 680 15.62 5.97 -24.89
N ALA A 681 16.47 5.49 -23.99
CA ALA A 681 17.34 6.34 -23.16
C ALA A 681 18.34 7.19 -23.97
N LYS A 682 18.62 6.83 -25.23
CA LYS A 682 19.45 7.62 -26.16
C LYS A 682 18.65 8.57 -27.05
N GLY A 683 17.33 8.64 -26.88
CA GLY A 683 16.45 9.52 -27.66
C GLY A 683 15.97 8.92 -28.99
N TYR A 684 16.18 7.62 -29.22
CA TYR A 684 15.71 6.97 -30.45
C TYR A 684 14.20 6.71 -30.44
N TYR A 685 13.65 6.49 -31.63
CA TYR A 685 12.31 6.11 -31.97
C TYR A 685 11.22 7.12 -31.58
N VAL A 686 11.51 8.42 -31.62
CA VAL A 686 10.50 9.46 -31.35
C VAL A 686 9.48 9.54 -32.50
N ASN A 687 8.21 9.34 -32.19
CA ASN A 687 7.07 9.50 -33.10
C ASN A 687 6.27 10.72 -32.68
N THR A 688 5.83 11.52 -33.66
CA THR A 688 5.10 12.77 -33.41
C THR A 688 3.77 12.73 -34.16
N SER A 689 2.67 13.03 -33.48
CA SER A 689 1.35 13.22 -34.08
C SER A 689 0.77 14.55 -33.67
N GLU A 690 0.09 15.22 -34.60
CA GLU A 690 -0.51 16.53 -34.39
C GLU A 690 -1.99 16.53 -34.76
N HIS A 691 -2.79 17.23 -33.96
CA HIS A 691 -4.22 17.30 -34.14
C HIS A 691 -4.75 18.67 -33.79
N TYR A 692 -5.56 19.23 -34.69
CA TYR A 692 -6.35 20.41 -34.41
C TYR A 692 -7.72 20.00 -33.86
N LEU A 693 -7.98 20.40 -32.62
CA LEU A 693 -9.27 20.24 -31.96
C LEU A 693 -10.12 21.49 -32.22
N ALA A 694 -11.15 21.37 -33.06
CA ALA A 694 -11.90 22.53 -33.56
C ALA A 694 -12.79 23.21 -32.50
N THR A 695 -13.28 22.46 -31.53
CA THR A 695 -14.10 22.96 -30.42
C THR A 695 -13.63 22.33 -29.13
N ALA A 696 -13.81 23.03 -28.00
CA ALA A 696 -13.46 22.47 -26.71
C ALA A 696 -14.14 21.10 -26.50
N GLY A 697 -13.39 20.12 -26.01
CA GLY A 697 -13.89 18.75 -25.97
C GLY A 697 -12.87 17.73 -25.47
N LYS A 698 -13.16 16.46 -25.76
CA LYS A 698 -12.32 15.34 -25.38
C LYS A 698 -11.12 15.22 -26.33
N LEU A 699 -9.92 15.03 -25.78
CA LEU A 699 -8.70 14.69 -26.54
C LEU A 699 -8.22 13.30 -26.15
N ASP A 700 -8.20 12.38 -27.11
CA ASP A 700 -7.70 11.02 -26.92
C ASP A 700 -6.24 10.90 -27.36
N ILE A 701 -5.41 10.28 -26.55
CA ILE A 701 -4.05 9.90 -26.91
C ILE A 701 -3.98 8.38 -26.89
N LYS A 702 -3.67 7.75 -28.04
CA LYS A 702 -3.87 6.30 -28.19
C LYS A 702 -2.76 5.64 -29.01
N VAL A 703 -2.35 4.45 -28.60
CA VAL A 703 -1.56 3.53 -29.43
C VAL A 703 -2.44 2.33 -29.78
N LEU A 704 -2.55 2.03 -31.08
CA LEU A 704 -3.21 0.83 -31.59
C LEU A 704 -2.28 0.01 -32.45
N GLY A 705 -2.34 -1.31 -32.29
CA GLY A 705 -1.76 -2.26 -33.22
C GLY A 705 -2.75 -3.37 -33.51
N THR A 706 -3.63 -3.20 -34.49
CA THR A 706 -4.67 -4.18 -34.81
C THR A 706 -4.10 -5.29 -35.69
N GLY A 707 -4.33 -6.55 -35.31
CA GLY A 707 -3.90 -7.71 -36.11
C GLY A 707 -2.42 -8.06 -35.95
N ASN A 708 -1.76 -7.55 -34.91
CA ASN A 708 -0.33 -7.77 -34.64
C ASN A 708 -0.04 -9.11 -33.96
N THR A 709 -0.75 -10.17 -34.37
CA THR A 709 -0.68 -11.52 -33.80
C THR A 709 0.23 -12.46 -34.58
N GLY A 710 0.88 -11.98 -35.64
CA GLY A 710 1.82 -12.76 -36.44
C GLY A 710 3.09 -13.11 -35.68
N SER A 711 3.79 -14.16 -36.12
CA SER A 711 5.04 -14.60 -35.51
C SER A 711 6.06 -13.45 -35.43
N SER A 712 6.66 -13.28 -34.25
CA SER A 712 7.68 -12.27 -33.93
C SER A 712 7.25 -10.80 -34.06
N TYR A 713 5.96 -10.52 -34.28
CA TYR A 713 5.44 -9.14 -34.21
C TYR A 713 5.72 -8.57 -32.82
N TRP A 714 6.26 -7.37 -32.79
CA TRP A 714 6.63 -6.73 -31.54
C TRP A 714 6.35 -5.23 -31.62
N LEU A 715 5.56 -4.73 -30.69
CA LEU A 715 5.35 -3.31 -30.48
C LEU A 715 5.86 -2.97 -29.08
N CYS A 716 6.73 -1.97 -28.99
CA CYS A 716 7.19 -1.44 -27.71
C CYS A 716 7.17 0.09 -27.73
N PHE A 717 6.74 0.72 -26.63
CA PHE A 717 6.74 2.18 -26.50
C PHE A 717 6.80 2.67 -25.04
N THR A 718 7.22 3.92 -24.88
CA THR A 718 7.30 4.66 -23.61
C THR A 718 7.38 6.18 -23.85
N ASN A 719 7.58 6.95 -22.78
CA ASN A 719 7.91 8.38 -22.78
C ASN A 719 6.93 9.24 -23.58
N LEU A 720 5.63 9.07 -23.31
CA LEU A 720 4.59 9.92 -23.89
C LEU A 720 4.75 11.36 -23.37
N ARG A 721 4.70 12.34 -24.27
CA ARG A 721 4.64 13.78 -23.98
C ARG A 721 3.48 14.41 -24.74
N LEU A 722 2.85 15.41 -24.14
CA LEU A 722 1.78 16.17 -24.77
C LEU A 722 2.12 17.65 -24.71
N TYR A 723 1.88 18.33 -25.82
CA TYR A 723 2.14 19.73 -25.99
C TYR A 723 0.95 20.43 -26.65
N SER A 724 0.85 21.75 -26.44
CA SER A 724 -0.09 22.61 -27.14
C SER A 724 0.61 23.78 -27.82
N TYR A 725 0.05 24.19 -28.95
CA TYR A 725 0.40 25.44 -29.63
C TYR A 725 -0.42 26.64 -29.10
N GLY A 726 -1.35 26.41 -28.16
CA GLY A 726 -2.39 27.36 -27.77
C GLY A 726 -3.45 27.49 -28.86
N ASN A 727 -4.06 28.67 -28.95
CA ASN A 727 -5.13 28.99 -29.90
C ASN A 727 -4.60 29.24 -31.32
N VAL A 728 -4.13 28.17 -31.97
CA VAL A 728 -3.59 28.15 -33.33
C VAL A 728 -4.26 27.04 -34.12
N THR A 729 -4.64 27.32 -35.38
CA THR A 729 -5.13 26.32 -36.33
C THR A 729 -3.98 25.59 -37.03
N ALA A 730 -4.22 24.36 -37.51
CA ALA A 730 -3.20 23.59 -38.24
C ALA A 730 -2.66 24.30 -39.50
N GLU A 731 -3.47 25.14 -40.14
CA GLU A 731 -3.12 25.89 -41.36
C GLU A 731 -2.12 27.04 -41.10
N ALA A 732 -2.11 27.61 -39.89
CA ALA A 732 -1.14 28.65 -39.52
C ALA A 732 0.27 28.09 -39.26
N LEU A 733 0.38 26.80 -38.92
CA LEU A 733 1.66 26.11 -38.68
C LEU A 733 2.43 25.81 -39.98
N SER A 734 1.71 25.61 -41.09
CA SER A 734 2.31 25.26 -42.40
C SER A 734 2.77 26.47 -43.23
N ILE A 735 2.39 27.69 -42.85
CA ILE A 735 2.70 28.94 -43.59
C ILE A 735 3.96 29.66 -43.05
N GLY A 736 4.64 29.12 -42.02
CA GLY A 736 5.74 29.84 -41.35
C GLY A 736 5.25 31.05 -40.53
N ALA A 737 3.94 31.17 -40.32
CA ALA A 737 3.29 32.28 -39.62
C ALA A 737 3.59 32.33 -38.10
N VAL A 738 4.26 31.31 -37.55
CA VAL A 738 4.78 31.40 -36.18
C VAL A 738 5.97 32.38 -36.08
N ASN A 739 6.50 32.88 -37.21
CA ASN A 739 7.44 34.01 -37.26
C ASN A 739 6.82 35.31 -37.80
N ASP A 740 5.51 35.35 -38.09
CA ASP A 740 4.94 36.47 -38.84
C ASP A 740 3.52 36.83 -38.35
N VAL A 741 3.47 37.42 -37.15
CA VAL A 741 2.46 38.45 -36.86
C VAL A 741 3.20 39.62 -36.27
N THR A 742 3.72 40.48 -37.16
CA THR A 742 3.96 41.88 -36.81
C THR A 742 2.62 42.56 -36.52
N ALA A 743 2.02 42.24 -35.37
CA ALA A 743 1.19 43.21 -34.67
C ALA A 743 2.14 44.10 -33.87
N THR A 744 2.97 44.87 -34.57
CA THR A 744 3.45 46.10 -33.98
C THR A 744 2.20 46.91 -33.69
N PRO A 745 1.96 47.37 -32.43
CA PRO A 745 0.91 48.36 -32.22
C PRO A 745 1.21 49.49 -33.20
N SER A 746 0.27 49.84 -34.09
CA SER A 746 0.51 50.96 -35.00
C SER A 746 0.89 52.14 -34.11
N ALA A 747 2.13 52.62 -34.24
CA ALA A 747 2.60 53.70 -33.40
C ALA A 747 1.64 54.87 -33.63
N ALA A 748 1.03 55.36 -32.54
CA ALA A 748 0.12 56.50 -32.65
C ALA A 748 0.87 57.64 -33.35
N THR A 749 0.31 58.13 -34.45
CA THR A 749 0.89 59.23 -35.22
C THR A 749 0.40 60.53 -34.60
N PHE A 750 1.31 61.42 -34.26
CA PHE A 750 1.00 62.72 -33.69
C PHE A 750 1.41 63.83 -34.65
N ASP A 751 0.67 64.95 -34.66
CA ASP A 751 1.18 66.16 -35.30
C ASP A 751 2.32 66.78 -34.49
N LEU A 752 2.98 67.82 -35.03
CA LEU A 752 4.07 68.52 -34.35
C LEU A 752 3.61 69.26 -33.06
N GLN A 753 2.30 69.29 -32.79
CA GLN A 753 1.71 69.84 -31.58
C GLN A 753 1.33 68.74 -30.57
N GLY A 754 1.66 67.47 -30.84
CA GLY A 754 1.43 66.35 -29.93
C GLY A 754 -0.01 65.82 -29.92
N ARG A 755 -0.84 66.17 -30.91
CA ARG A 755 -2.22 65.66 -31.02
C ARG A 755 -2.25 64.41 -31.88
N ARG A 756 -2.95 63.38 -31.40
CA ARG A 756 -3.09 62.10 -32.11
C ARG A 756 -3.90 62.30 -33.39
N VAL A 757 -3.40 61.78 -34.51
CA VAL A 757 -4.03 61.86 -35.83
C VAL A 757 -4.41 60.46 -36.28
N ASN A 758 -5.66 60.27 -36.69
CA ASN A 758 -6.19 59.01 -37.19
C ASN A 758 -6.47 59.15 -38.70
N GLY A 759 -5.73 58.41 -39.54
CA GLY A 759 -5.86 58.42 -41.01
C GLY A 759 -4.63 58.93 -41.76
N SER A 760 -4.65 58.89 -43.10
CA SER A 760 -3.53 59.31 -43.95
C SER A 760 -3.35 60.83 -43.93
N VAL A 761 -2.22 61.30 -43.40
CA VAL A 761 -1.88 62.74 -43.30
C VAL A 761 -0.71 63.04 -44.24
N ARG A 762 -0.81 64.12 -45.03
CA ARG A 762 0.33 64.65 -45.81
C ARG A 762 1.08 65.70 -44.98
N GLY A 763 2.37 65.50 -44.72
CA GLY A 763 3.20 66.45 -43.96
C GLY A 763 4.11 65.80 -42.92
N LEU A 764 4.74 66.64 -42.06
CA LEU A 764 5.59 66.18 -40.96
C LEU A 764 4.74 65.70 -39.77
N VAL A 765 4.98 64.48 -39.32
CA VAL A 765 4.33 63.85 -38.17
C VAL A 765 5.34 63.16 -37.26
N ILE A 766 4.98 62.91 -36.00
CA ILE A 766 5.79 62.19 -35.03
C ILE A 766 5.22 60.78 -34.88
N GLU A 767 6.02 59.78 -35.23
CA GLU A 767 5.67 58.36 -35.13
C GLU A 767 6.82 57.63 -34.44
N GLY A 768 6.55 56.97 -33.30
CA GLY A 768 7.59 56.30 -32.51
C GLY A 768 8.70 57.24 -31.99
N GLY A 769 8.35 58.50 -31.68
CA GLY A 769 9.28 59.52 -31.18
C GLY A 769 10.21 60.13 -32.24
N LYS A 770 10.01 59.82 -33.52
CA LYS A 770 10.79 60.38 -34.65
C LYS A 770 9.90 61.20 -35.57
N VAL A 771 10.40 62.34 -36.03
CA VAL A 771 9.73 63.16 -37.04
C VAL A 771 9.88 62.48 -38.41
N LYS A 772 8.76 62.22 -39.09
CA LYS A 772 8.69 61.64 -40.44
C LYS A 772 7.90 62.56 -41.36
N PHE A 773 8.30 62.67 -42.62
CA PHE A 773 7.50 63.32 -43.66
C PHE A 773 6.68 62.28 -44.42
N MET A 774 5.36 62.31 -44.26
CA MET A 774 4.42 61.43 -44.97
C MET A 774 3.95 62.10 -46.28
N LYS A 775 4.10 61.40 -47.41
CA LYS A 775 3.78 61.88 -48.78
C LYS A 775 2.32 61.66 -49.16
#